data_AF-A0A8J8PXB1-F1
#
_entry.id   AF-A0A8J8PXB1-F1
#
_cell.length_a   1.000
_cell.length_b   1.000
_cell.length_c   1.000
_cell.angle_alpha   90.00
_cell.angle_beta   90.00
_cell.angle_gamma   90.00
#
_symmetry.space_group_name_H-M   'P 1'
#
loop_
_entity.id
_entity.type
_entity.pdbx_description
1 polymer ?
#
loop_
_entity_poly.entity_id
_entity_poly.type
_entity_poly.pdbx_seq_one_letter_code
_entity_poly.pdbx_strand_id
1 'polypeptide(L)'
;MLLDASVFSRAVIGGYDVKKYQIKEGSEVIVGRLTGLYGDILKYANPKVIHAPSRFDDNTLVREVEGKNVYKIFEVPAGITFENLIKELSKTGYFPALFPLYLKGTVGGFIALNGSGFGSYKFGFVKNSKTVHELIDYKVARILGVKYPEVIEIETESKFAWSAVIYNGGEVKYFVPSIYGKILNVEPVKIKSTQDVIHEMEINIMNVFKRDYVPIVLKIPFEKSIEINIDVQLGYIINYNSPAKFKVLIGKIEESRLEELFEYLRKNRDVTPFPYLKDYEELHRAIIDNFKKYNVKIREKGIDKNLFIDASKCINCSLCLDSCLSYRTTNNIIFSALGRINRLLTNDNVFEACFGCTPCELSCPVGISISKITEVLPTISSVKEKYNIEMSELPNSIYELEKILDNKYKNKPVFLLFVGCASKYDPLSVEGFMNYLLTHGDKISIELSPRIKVINGICCGFDALLSADYERAKKQVERINELKTENNAIGIYFLCPEGLYVYNKFSHSKGVFAYDVIKGDLKDKEVHLGCWARKLGYDSKFNECAGLFLTTYKGNPLRAEKKGFLTVCPFSTWKFGTVSVYSAVSEKTKFEEISRESQYDESLIFDLLVNSVKEALNKCADEIAEKVIMWKLGGEQYFTLLSIPIISKYIGLELTRNLNSTPSVKQFFNEISQNKLLFNQKISTYTDYLIHYSFDSEIDGLVKTILNSPKLDYSARDIVNNTNFKQALRTALQRAINQSLIQNSIMNILYI
;
A
#
# COMPACT_ATOMS: atom_id res chain seq x y z
N MET A 1 18.18 -6.01 -4.05
CA MET A 1 18.67 -5.54 -2.72
C MET A 1 17.71 -4.49 -2.17
N LEU A 2 17.65 -4.31 -0.84
CA LEU A 2 16.90 -3.21 -0.21
C LEU A 2 17.84 -2.17 0.40
N LEU A 3 17.37 -0.92 0.48
CA LEU A 3 18.09 0.19 1.09
C LEU A 3 17.33 0.67 2.33
N ASP A 4 18.06 1.00 3.38
CA ASP A 4 17.52 1.63 4.60
C ASP A 4 17.86 3.13 4.65
N ALA A 5 17.54 3.79 5.76
CA ALA A 5 17.79 5.22 5.96
C ALA A 5 19.27 5.54 6.31
N SER A 6 20.16 4.56 6.36
CA SER A 6 21.56 4.77 6.76
C SER A 6 22.37 5.59 5.76
N VAL A 7 23.42 6.25 6.26
CA VAL A 7 24.45 6.89 5.42
C VAL A 7 25.21 5.87 4.55
N PHE A 8 25.28 4.61 4.98
CA PHE A 8 25.88 3.54 4.19
C PHE A 8 25.04 3.22 2.95
N SER A 9 23.70 3.18 3.09
CA SER A 9 22.79 3.07 1.94
C SER A 9 22.98 4.22 0.97
N ARG A 10 23.24 5.44 1.47
CA ARG A 10 23.57 6.60 0.62
C ARG A 10 24.89 6.42 -0.12
N ALA A 11 25.92 5.90 0.54
CA ALA A 11 27.20 5.62 -0.12
C ALA A 11 27.05 4.65 -1.31
N VAL A 12 26.17 3.63 -1.18
CA VAL A 12 25.85 2.70 -2.28
C VAL A 12 25.20 3.41 -3.46
N ILE A 13 24.23 4.30 -3.19
CA ILE A 13 23.59 5.16 -4.21
C ILE A 13 24.66 6.07 -4.88
N GLY A 14 25.57 6.63 -4.07
CA GLY A 14 26.72 7.42 -4.51
C GLY A 14 27.80 6.64 -5.28
N GLY A 15 27.57 5.35 -5.55
CA GLY A 15 28.40 4.55 -6.46
C GLY A 15 29.38 3.60 -5.79
N TYR A 16 29.34 3.46 -4.45
CA TYR A 16 30.13 2.45 -3.75
C TYR A 16 29.61 1.03 -4.05
N ASP A 17 30.53 0.09 -4.28
CA ASP A 17 30.18 -1.30 -4.58
C ASP A 17 30.29 -2.16 -3.32
N VAL A 18 29.17 -2.81 -2.97
CA VAL A 18 29.03 -3.68 -1.80
C VAL A 18 28.94 -5.16 -2.14
N LYS A 19 29.03 -5.53 -3.44
CA LYS A 19 28.86 -6.92 -3.88
C LYS A 19 29.73 -7.94 -3.15
N LYS A 20 30.95 -7.56 -2.76
CA LYS A 20 31.86 -8.44 -2.02
C LYS A 20 31.43 -8.74 -0.58
N TYR A 21 30.52 -7.92 -0.02
CA TYR A 21 29.98 -8.06 1.33
C TYR A 21 28.58 -8.68 1.34
N GLN A 22 28.02 -8.99 0.17
CA GLN A 22 26.66 -9.49 0.06
C GLN A 22 26.59 -11.01 0.23
N ILE A 23 25.67 -11.44 1.08
CA ILE A 23 25.16 -12.80 1.20
C ILE A 23 24.23 -13.04 0.00
N LYS A 24 24.56 -14.06 -0.80
CA LYS A 24 23.86 -14.38 -2.06
C LYS A 24 22.71 -15.38 -1.88
N GLU A 25 22.73 -16.17 -0.82
CA GLU A 25 21.70 -17.18 -0.56
C GLU A 25 20.38 -16.53 -0.07
N GLY A 26 19.26 -17.22 -0.31
CA GLY A 26 17.88 -16.74 -0.08
C GLY A 26 17.52 -16.52 1.39
N SER A 27 18.28 -15.67 2.08
CA SER A 27 18.07 -15.30 3.46
C SER A 27 16.70 -14.68 3.64
N GLU A 28 15.98 -15.17 4.64
CA GLU A 28 14.77 -14.53 5.12
C GLU A 28 15.16 -13.36 6.02
N VAL A 29 14.62 -12.18 5.74
CA VAL A 29 14.91 -10.97 6.52
C VAL A 29 13.60 -10.38 7.00
N ILE A 30 13.49 -10.20 8.31
CA ILE A 30 12.37 -9.50 8.92
C ILE A 30 12.59 -8.00 8.71
N VAL A 31 11.70 -7.39 7.94
CA VAL A 31 11.78 -5.97 7.63
C VAL A 31 10.63 -5.26 8.33
N GLY A 32 10.98 -4.27 9.17
CA GLY A 32 10.03 -3.29 9.67
C GLY A 32 9.71 -2.27 8.58
N ARG A 33 10.18 -1.04 8.76
CA ARG A 33 9.89 0.08 7.84
C ARG A 33 11.11 0.66 7.13
N LEU A 34 12.25 -0.05 7.17
CA LEU A 34 13.54 0.37 6.60
C LEU A 34 14.08 1.71 7.14
N THR A 35 13.66 2.11 8.35
CA THR A 35 14.12 3.32 9.03
C THR A 35 15.39 3.11 9.87
N GLY A 36 16.00 1.92 9.79
CA GLY A 36 17.27 1.61 10.46
C GLY A 36 18.42 2.43 9.88
N LEU A 37 19.35 2.82 10.75
CA LEU A 37 20.50 3.66 10.39
C LEU A 37 21.82 2.87 10.33
N TYR A 38 21.77 1.57 10.59
CA TYR A 38 22.96 0.75 10.68
C TYR A 38 23.44 0.22 9.33
N GLY A 39 22.59 0.06 8.32
CA GLY A 39 23.01 -0.47 7.01
C GLY A 39 23.04 -2.00 6.91
N ASP A 40 22.51 -2.72 7.91
CA ASP A 40 22.48 -4.19 7.96
C ASP A 40 21.84 -4.82 6.71
N ILE A 41 20.82 -4.15 6.16
CA ILE A 41 20.08 -4.64 4.99
C ILE A 41 20.93 -4.75 3.72
N LEU A 42 22.03 -3.98 3.63
CA LEU A 42 22.92 -3.96 2.47
C LEU A 42 23.69 -5.27 2.25
N LYS A 43 23.78 -6.08 3.30
CA LYS A 43 24.42 -7.40 3.25
C LYS A 43 23.59 -8.41 2.47
N TYR A 44 22.33 -8.13 2.16
CA TYR A 44 21.44 -9.10 1.51
C TYR A 44 21.17 -8.69 0.06
N ALA A 45 21.64 -9.50 -0.89
CA ALA A 45 21.49 -9.19 -2.31
C ALA A 45 20.01 -9.21 -2.74
N ASN A 46 19.26 -10.24 -2.38
CA ASN A 46 17.83 -10.40 -2.71
C ASN A 46 17.09 -11.15 -1.59
N PRO A 47 16.92 -10.52 -0.41
CA PRO A 47 16.32 -11.20 0.73
C PRO A 47 14.84 -11.51 0.48
N LYS A 48 14.38 -12.67 0.98
CA LYS A 48 12.95 -12.94 1.11
C LYS A 48 12.43 -12.13 2.30
N VAL A 49 11.57 -11.16 2.04
CA VAL A 49 11.09 -10.26 3.08
C VAL A 49 9.97 -10.91 3.90
N ILE A 50 10.18 -11.00 5.20
CA ILE A 50 9.17 -11.35 6.20
C ILE A 50 8.69 -10.07 6.89
N HIS A 51 7.38 -9.93 7.06
CA HIS A 51 6.78 -8.77 7.72
C HIS A 51 6.37 -9.14 9.14
N ALA A 52 6.71 -8.28 10.09
CA ALA A 52 6.18 -8.38 11.44
C ALA A 52 4.75 -7.81 11.48
N PRO A 53 3.80 -8.48 12.15
CA PRO A 53 2.43 -7.99 12.31
C PRO A 53 2.39 -6.70 13.13
N SER A 54 1.48 -5.79 12.77
CA SER A 54 1.23 -4.53 13.48
C SER A 54 0.10 -4.62 14.51
N ARG A 55 -0.64 -5.73 14.52
CA ARG A 55 -1.74 -6.08 15.44
C ARG A 55 -1.62 -7.56 15.82
N PHE A 56 -2.17 -7.92 16.97
CA PHE A 56 -2.41 -9.33 17.29
C PHE A 56 -3.57 -9.89 16.46
N ASP A 57 -3.72 -11.21 16.43
CA ASP A 57 -4.77 -11.91 15.66
C ASP A 57 -6.20 -11.53 16.13
N ASP A 58 -6.35 -11.07 17.37
CA ASP A 58 -7.59 -10.55 17.96
C ASP A 58 -7.79 -9.03 17.73
N ASN A 59 -7.00 -8.43 16.83
CA ASN A 59 -6.93 -6.99 16.52
C ASN A 59 -6.44 -6.07 17.64
N THR A 60 -6.08 -6.60 18.81
CA THR A 60 -5.51 -5.80 19.90
C THR A 60 -4.10 -5.31 19.56
N LEU A 61 -3.70 -4.18 20.16
CA LEU A 61 -2.36 -3.57 19.97
C LEU A 61 -1.43 -3.77 21.16
N VAL A 62 -2.00 -3.99 22.35
CA VAL A 62 -1.27 -4.04 23.61
C VAL A 62 -1.97 -5.03 24.54
N ARG A 63 -1.18 -5.89 25.21
CA ARG A 63 -1.64 -6.77 26.28
C ARG A 63 -0.78 -6.52 27.51
N GLU A 64 -1.40 -6.20 28.64
CA GLU A 64 -0.68 -6.10 29.91
C GLU A 64 -0.34 -7.50 30.42
N VAL A 65 0.92 -7.73 30.78
CA VAL A 65 1.40 -9.04 31.25
C VAL A 65 1.63 -8.99 32.76
N GLU A 66 2.38 -8.00 33.24
CA GLU A 66 2.80 -7.89 34.63
C GLU A 66 3.03 -6.42 35.02
N GLY A 67 3.00 -6.09 36.31
CA GLY A 67 3.48 -4.78 36.78
C GLY A 67 2.91 -4.29 38.09
N LYS A 68 3.52 -3.22 38.63
CA LYS A 68 3.06 -2.48 39.80
C LYS A 68 3.08 -0.98 39.51
N ASN A 69 1.91 -0.35 39.64
CA ASN A 69 1.60 1.09 39.59
C ASN A 69 2.48 1.98 38.66
N VAL A 70 3.77 2.19 38.94
CA VAL A 70 4.68 3.03 38.13
C VAL A 70 5.25 2.30 36.92
N TYR A 71 5.52 1.00 37.02
CA TYR A 71 6.13 0.19 35.96
C TYR A 71 5.21 -0.98 35.58
N LYS A 72 5.03 -1.19 34.28
CA LYS A 72 4.28 -2.31 33.73
C LYS A 72 5.00 -2.92 32.54
N ILE A 73 4.82 -4.21 32.32
CA ILE A 73 5.30 -4.94 31.15
C ILE A 73 4.09 -5.17 30.24
N PHE A 74 4.26 -4.79 28.98
CA PHE A 74 3.27 -4.99 27.95
C PHE A 74 3.83 -5.88 26.84
N GLU A 75 3.00 -6.80 26.35
CA GLU A 75 3.21 -7.48 25.09
C GLU A 75 2.58 -6.68 23.96
N VAL A 76 3.34 -6.48 22.89
CA VAL A 76 2.94 -5.71 21.71
C VAL A 76 3.39 -6.41 20.43
N PRO A 77 2.69 -6.21 19.30
CA PRO A 77 3.13 -6.71 18.00
C PRO A 77 4.47 -6.07 17.61
N ALA A 78 5.45 -6.85 17.19
CA ALA A 78 6.79 -6.37 16.83
C ALA A 78 6.78 -5.39 15.63
N GLY A 79 5.76 -5.47 14.77
CA GLY A 79 5.56 -4.57 13.64
C GLY A 79 4.85 -3.26 13.97
N ILE A 80 4.37 -3.06 15.21
CA ILE A 80 3.73 -1.79 15.61
C ILE A 80 4.74 -0.63 15.56
N THR A 81 4.31 0.54 15.10
CA THR A 81 5.13 1.77 15.17
C THR A 81 5.07 2.37 16.57
N PHE A 82 6.10 3.12 16.96
CA PHE A 82 6.09 3.83 18.26
C PHE A 82 4.99 4.89 18.32
N GLU A 83 4.65 5.54 17.20
CA GLU A 83 3.52 6.46 17.12
C GLU A 83 2.20 5.80 17.55
N ASN A 84 1.87 4.64 16.95
CA ASN A 84 0.65 3.91 17.27
C ASN A 84 0.67 3.33 18.69
N LEU A 85 1.84 2.85 19.14
CA LEU A 85 2.02 2.33 20.48
C LEU A 85 1.81 3.40 21.56
N ILE A 86 2.42 4.59 21.38
CA ILE A 86 2.27 5.72 22.32
C ILE A 86 0.82 6.19 22.34
N LYS A 87 0.18 6.30 21.18
CA LYS A 87 -1.25 6.63 21.09
C LYS A 87 -2.14 5.66 21.87
N GLU A 88 -1.80 4.37 21.90
CA GLU A 88 -2.57 3.38 22.64
C GLU A 88 -2.28 3.41 24.15
N LEU A 89 -1.00 3.38 24.54
CA LEU A 89 -0.60 3.34 25.95
C LEU A 89 -0.99 4.62 26.72
N SER A 90 -0.89 5.78 26.07
CA SER A 90 -1.17 7.08 26.69
C SER A 90 -2.60 7.21 27.20
N LYS A 91 -3.57 6.47 26.63
CA LYS A 91 -4.95 6.39 27.13
C LYS A 91 -5.05 5.93 28.59
N THR A 92 -4.04 5.20 29.06
CA THR A 92 -3.94 4.69 30.44
C THR A 92 -2.86 5.40 31.26
N GLY A 93 -2.27 6.48 30.71
CA GLY A 93 -1.18 7.25 31.33
C GLY A 93 0.19 6.57 31.29
N TYR A 94 0.33 5.48 30.52
CA TYR A 94 1.61 4.79 30.32
C TYR A 94 2.28 5.22 29.01
N PHE A 95 3.60 5.18 29.00
CA PHE A 95 4.45 5.41 27.83
C PHE A 95 5.54 4.35 27.79
N PRO A 96 6.12 4.00 26.62
CA PRO A 96 7.30 3.15 26.59
C PRO A 96 8.42 3.79 27.39
N ALA A 97 9.14 3.00 28.21
CA ALA A 97 10.27 3.49 29.00
C ALA A 97 11.38 4.08 28.13
N LEU A 98 11.52 3.57 26.91
CA LEU A 98 12.55 3.93 25.96
C LEU A 98 11.98 3.87 24.53
N PHE A 99 12.12 4.93 23.74
CA PHE A 99 11.61 4.96 22.36
C PHE A 99 12.43 5.93 21.48
N PRO A 100 12.48 5.72 20.14
CA PRO A 100 13.21 6.61 19.24
C PRO A 100 12.53 7.98 19.14
N LEU A 101 13.30 9.03 18.83
CA LEU A 101 12.72 10.36 18.55
C LEU A 101 11.94 10.38 17.22
N TYR A 102 12.27 9.49 16.28
CA TYR A 102 11.49 9.28 15.05
C TYR A 102 10.49 8.13 15.23
N LEU A 103 9.21 8.47 15.42
CA LEU A 103 8.17 7.55 15.88
C LEU A 103 7.63 6.58 14.82
N LYS A 104 7.97 6.78 13.54
CA LYS A 104 7.54 5.91 12.45
C LYS A 104 8.32 4.59 12.39
N GLY A 105 9.37 4.41 13.19
CA GLY A 105 10.07 3.13 13.33
C GLY A 105 9.22 2.08 14.07
N THR A 106 9.46 0.80 13.77
CA THR A 106 8.76 -0.32 14.44
C THR A 106 9.45 -0.71 15.74
N VAL A 107 8.68 -1.23 16.70
CA VAL A 107 9.19 -1.71 18.00
C VAL A 107 10.22 -2.82 17.81
N GLY A 108 9.91 -3.82 16.99
CA GLY A 108 10.82 -4.95 16.74
C GLY A 108 12.15 -4.51 16.11
N GLY A 109 12.11 -3.56 15.17
CA GLY A 109 13.33 -3.00 14.56
C GLY A 109 14.18 -2.22 15.57
N PHE A 110 13.55 -1.47 16.47
CA PHE A 110 14.24 -0.74 17.54
C PHE A 110 14.91 -1.68 18.55
N ILE A 111 14.24 -2.77 18.93
CA ILE A 111 14.79 -3.77 19.84
C ILE A 111 15.94 -4.54 19.19
N ALA A 112 15.76 -5.00 17.94
CA ALA A 112 16.77 -5.78 17.21
C ALA A 112 18.09 -5.02 16.99
N LEU A 113 18.02 -3.69 16.87
CA LEU A 113 19.19 -2.83 16.72
C LEU A 113 19.76 -2.33 18.07
N ASN A 114 19.21 -2.77 19.21
CA ASN A 114 19.56 -2.26 20.54
C ASN A 114 19.44 -0.72 20.63
N GLY A 115 18.25 -0.22 20.31
CA GLY A 115 17.90 1.19 20.17
C GLY A 115 18.14 2.07 21.39
N SER A 116 18.22 3.37 21.15
CA SER A 116 18.23 4.44 22.15
C SER A 116 17.40 5.63 21.65
N GLY A 117 17.03 6.54 22.55
CA GLY A 117 16.20 7.70 22.23
C GLY A 117 15.69 8.42 23.48
N PHE A 118 14.44 8.83 23.45
CA PHE A 118 13.78 9.43 24.61
C PHE A 118 13.65 8.36 25.71
N GLY A 119 13.99 8.72 26.95
CA GLY A 119 14.16 7.79 28.07
C GLY A 119 15.58 7.27 28.26
N SER A 120 16.50 7.48 27.30
CA SER A 120 17.86 6.93 27.38
C SER A 120 18.72 7.52 28.49
N TYR A 121 18.36 8.66 29.06
CA TYR A 121 19.10 9.19 30.20
C TYR A 121 18.99 8.20 31.38
N LYS A 122 17.78 7.73 31.72
CA LYS A 122 17.57 6.71 32.76
C LYS A 122 17.75 5.27 32.28
N PHE A 123 17.18 4.95 31.12
CA PHE A 123 17.04 3.58 30.63
C PHE A 123 18.10 3.17 29.62
N GLY A 124 19.01 4.08 29.24
CA GLY A 124 20.17 3.78 28.40
C GLY A 124 19.79 3.19 27.03
N PHE A 125 20.38 2.04 26.71
CA PHE A 125 20.02 1.22 25.55
C PHE A 125 18.95 0.19 25.93
N VAL A 126 18.29 -0.39 24.93
CA VAL A 126 17.30 -1.48 25.10
C VAL A 126 17.85 -2.62 25.96
N LYS A 127 19.11 -3.01 25.75
CA LYS A 127 19.80 -4.06 26.51
C LYS A 127 21.25 -3.65 26.77
N ASN A 128 21.60 -3.56 28.05
CA ASN A 128 22.98 -3.49 28.54
C ASN A 128 23.09 -4.27 29.87
N SER A 129 23.27 -3.58 31.01
CA SER A 129 23.26 -4.23 32.32
C SER A 129 21.84 -4.67 32.72
N LYS A 130 20.82 -4.03 32.15
CA LYS A 130 19.41 -4.44 32.25
C LYS A 130 18.77 -4.51 30.86
N THR A 131 17.80 -5.41 30.72
CA THR A 131 16.90 -5.49 29.56
C THR A 131 15.66 -4.65 29.84
N VAL A 132 15.46 -3.60 29.03
CA VAL A 132 14.30 -2.69 29.10
C VAL A 132 13.18 -3.19 28.19
N HIS A 133 13.54 -3.65 27.00
CA HIS A 133 12.63 -4.24 26.01
C HIS A 133 13.25 -5.54 25.48
N GLU A 134 12.40 -6.49 25.11
CA GLU A 134 12.79 -7.81 24.64
C GLU A 134 11.96 -8.22 23.43
N LEU A 135 12.60 -8.84 22.44
CA LEU A 135 11.92 -9.44 21.31
C LEU A 135 11.73 -10.92 21.63
N ILE A 136 10.48 -11.37 21.78
CA ILE A 136 10.18 -12.78 22.06
C ILE A 136 10.40 -13.59 20.78
N ASP A 137 9.81 -13.10 19.68
CA ASP A 137 9.96 -13.63 18.34
C ASP A 137 9.75 -12.50 17.31
N TYR A 138 9.68 -12.83 16.01
CA TYR A 138 9.48 -11.81 14.97
C TYR A 138 8.09 -11.14 15.00
N LYS A 139 7.13 -11.70 15.73
CA LYS A 139 5.75 -11.21 15.86
C LYS A 139 5.50 -10.45 17.14
N VAL A 140 6.15 -10.80 18.24
CA VAL A 140 5.82 -10.29 19.58
C VAL A 140 7.05 -9.70 20.28
N ALA A 141 6.86 -8.53 20.88
CA ALA A 141 7.83 -7.87 21.72
C ALA A 141 7.25 -7.61 23.12
N ARG A 142 8.10 -7.69 24.15
CA ARG A 142 7.83 -7.22 25.51
C ARG A 142 8.48 -5.87 25.72
N ILE A 143 7.69 -4.91 26.17
CA ILE A 143 8.15 -3.55 26.46
C ILE A 143 7.86 -3.20 27.92
N LEU A 144 8.83 -2.55 28.57
CA LEU A 144 8.61 -1.84 29.81
C LEU A 144 7.87 -0.54 29.52
N GLY A 145 6.66 -0.41 30.03
CA GLY A 145 5.92 0.84 30.10
C GLY A 145 6.10 1.50 31.47
N VAL A 146 6.12 2.83 31.46
CA VAL A 146 6.26 3.67 32.63
C VAL A 146 5.10 4.64 32.74
N LYS A 147 4.58 4.85 33.95
CA LYS A 147 3.52 5.82 34.20
C LYS A 147 4.13 7.22 34.21
N TYR A 148 4.06 7.89 33.07
CA TYR A 148 4.75 9.15 32.78
C TYR A 148 3.86 10.10 31.97
N PRO A 149 2.66 10.48 32.47
CA PRO A 149 1.76 11.37 31.74
C PRO A 149 2.22 12.83 31.73
N GLU A 150 2.97 13.23 32.75
CA GLU A 150 3.45 14.60 32.94
C GLU A 150 4.90 14.61 33.37
N VAL A 151 5.61 15.63 32.91
CA VAL A 151 7.04 15.81 33.08
C VAL A 151 7.32 17.22 33.58
N ILE A 152 8.35 17.36 34.39
CA ILE A 152 8.91 18.62 34.84
C ILE A 152 10.13 18.88 33.98
N GLU A 153 10.12 20.01 33.29
CA GLU A 153 11.26 20.50 32.50
C GLU A 153 12.21 21.31 33.38
N ILE A 154 13.49 20.91 33.42
CA ILE A 154 14.56 21.62 34.13
C ILE A 154 15.83 21.69 33.29
N GLU A 155 16.61 22.75 33.47
CA GLU A 155 17.87 23.00 32.73
C GLU A 155 19.09 22.39 33.45
N THR A 156 18.96 22.05 34.72
CA THR A 156 20.03 21.45 35.52
C THR A 156 19.96 19.93 35.53
N GLU A 157 21.10 19.25 35.41
CA GLU A 157 21.17 17.78 35.46
C GLU A 157 20.58 17.24 36.77
N SER A 158 19.68 16.26 36.65
CA SER A 158 19.01 15.63 37.79
C SER A 158 19.14 14.11 37.73
N LYS A 159 19.42 13.50 38.88
CA LYS A 159 19.41 12.03 39.03
C LYS A 159 18.02 11.41 38.87
N PHE A 160 16.96 12.23 38.96
CA PHE A 160 15.57 11.81 38.79
C PHE A 160 15.09 11.95 37.34
N ALA A 161 15.87 12.60 36.46
CA ALA A 161 15.51 12.74 35.06
C ALA A 161 15.43 11.37 34.38
N TRP A 162 14.45 11.22 33.51
CA TRP A 162 14.28 10.02 32.68
C TRP A 162 14.78 10.25 31.26
N SER A 163 14.60 11.48 30.77
CA SER A 163 15.10 11.91 29.47
C SER A 163 15.93 13.17 29.62
N ALA A 164 16.89 13.35 28.72
CA ALA A 164 17.64 14.58 28.56
C ALA A 164 17.82 14.85 27.07
N VAL A 165 17.37 16.01 26.61
CA VAL A 165 17.25 16.38 25.20
C VAL A 165 18.09 17.62 24.94
N ILE A 166 18.77 17.61 23.80
CA ILE A 166 19.65 18.68 23.34
C ILE A 166 18.91 19.41 22.23
N TYR A 167 18.61 20.68 22.42
CA TYR A 167 17.92 21.52 21.44
C TYR A 167 18.91 22.26 20.53
N ASN A 168 18.40 22.83 19.44
CA ASN A 168 19.20 23.65 18.54
C ASN A 168 19.84 24.82 19.31
N GLY A 169 21.15 25.02 19.13
CA GLY A 169 21.96 25.94 19.96
C GLY A 169 22.67 25.28 21.14
N GLY A 170 22.43 23.99 21.40
CA GLY A 170 23.16 23.19 22.41
C GLY A 170 22.56 23.21 23.81
N GLU A 171 21.43 23.88 24.00
CA GLU A 171 20.68 23.88 25.27
C GLU A 171 20.23 22.47 25.64
N VAL A 172 20.43 22.08 26.90
CA VAL A 172 20.04 20.76 27.41
C VAL A 172 18.88 20.89 28.37
N LYS A 173 17.80 20.16 28.08
CA LYS A 173 16.63 20.07 28.96
C LYS A 173 16.49 18.65 29.51
N TYR A 174 16.33 18.56 30.81
CA TYR A 174 16.10 17.32 31.53
C TYR A 174 14.61 17.21 31.87
N PHE A 175 14.03 16.05 31.58
CA PHE A 175 12.63 15.77 31.84
C PHE A 175 12.51 14.77 32.99
N VAL A 176 11.87 15.22 34.08
CA VAL A 176 11.66 14.45 35.31
C VAL A 176 10.18 14.12 35.47
N PRO A 177 9.80 12.90 35.87
CA PRO A 177 8.40 12.60 36.18
C PRO A 177 7.79 13.53 37.22
N SER A 178 6.56 14.01 36.97
CA SER A 178 5.86 14.91 37.89
C SER A 178 5.67 14.32 39.29
N ILE A 179 5.69 12.99 39.43
CA ILE A 179 5.69 12.28 40.71
C ILE A 179 6.87 12.68 41.63
N TYR A 180 7.97 13.18 41.07
CA TYR A 180 9.11 13.70 41.83
C TYR A 180 9.02 15.20 42.13
N GLY A 181 7.94 15.89 41.71
CA GLY A 181 7.80 17.35 41.88
C GLY A 181 7.86 17.81 43.32
N LYS A 182 7.29 17.04 44.26
CA LYS A 182 7.39 17.32 45.71
C LYS A 182 8.83 17.26 46.24
N ILE A 183 9.68 16.44 45.61
CA ILE A 183 11.10 16.31 46.01
C ILE A 183 11.94 17.44 45.42
N LEU A 184 11.54 17.96 44.26
CA LEU A 184 12.28 18.97 43.52
C LEU A 184 11.85 20.42 43.81
N ASN A 185 10.80 20.64 44.62
CA ASN A 185 10.26 21.97 44.96
C ASN A 185 9.99 22.85 43.72
N VAL A 186 9.41 22.27 42.67
CA VAL A 186 9.22 22.95 41.38
C VAL A 186 7.84 23.56 41.25
N GLU A 187 7.77 24.77 40.68
CA GLU A 187 6.51 25.46 40.38
C GLU A 187 5.64 24.71 39.35
N PRO A 188 4.30 24.75 39.47
CA PRO A 188 3.39 24.09 38.53
C PRO A 188 3.58 24.45 37.06
N VAL A 189 4.09 25.66 36.76
CA VAL A 189 4.28 26.18 35.40
C VAL A 189 5.34 25.38 34.60
N LYS A 190 6.22 24.63 35.27
CA LYS A 190 7.22 23.79 34.60
C LYS A 190 6.73 22.38 34.29
N ILE A 191 5.48 22.06 34.64
CA ILE A 191 4.85 20.77 34.36
C ILE A 191 4.27 20.81 32.95
N LYS A 192 4.72 19.89 32.09
CA LYS A 192 4.21 19.69 30.73
C LYS A 192 3.62 18.29 30.59
N SER A 193 2.65 18.14 29.70
CA SER A 193 2.23 16.82 29.23
C SER A 193 3.37 16.15 28.48
N THR A 194 3.62 14.86 28.74
CA THR A 194 4.59 14.07 27.98
C THR A 194 4.24 14.03 26.50
N GLN A 195 2.95 14.03 26.17
CA GLN A 195 2.49 14.01 24.78
C GLN A 195 2.89 15.28 24.02
N ASP A 196 2.80 16.44 24.68
CA ASP A 196 3.16 17.73 24.08
C ASP A 196 4.67 17.80 23.82
N VAL A 197 5.47 17.31 24.78
CA VAL A 197 6.93 17.21 24.65
C VAL A 197 7.32 16.29 23.48
N ILE A 198 6.64 15.14 23.33
CA ILE A 198 6.86 14.24 22.19
C ILE A 198 6.48 14.91 20.87
N HIS A 199 5.35 15.62 20.83
CA HIS A 199 4.88 16.32 19.63
C HIS A 199 5.84 17.43 19.20
N GLU A 200 6.36 18.22 20.14
CA GLU A 200 7.38 19.24 19.89
C GLU A 200 8.65 18.62 19.28
N MET A 201 9.08 17.47 19.79
CA MET A 201 10.23 16.74 19.22
C MET A 201 9.95 16.22 17.82
N GLU A 202 8.76 15.68 17.57
CA GLU A 202 8.38 15.18 16.26
C GLU A 202 8.45 16.28 15.20
N ILE A 203 7.93 17.47 15.48
CA ILE A 203 8.03 18.64 14.58
C ILE A 203 9.49 18.94 14.23
N ASN A 204 10.38 18.98 15.24
CA ASN A 204 11.80 19.25 15.03
C ASN A 204 12.49 18.14 14.21
N ILE A 205 12.15 16.87 14.46
CA ILE A 205 12.68 15.73 13.69
C ILE A 205 12.22 15.79 12.23
N MET A 206 10.99 16.20 11.96
CA MET A 206 10.49 16.30 10.59
C MET A 206 11.26 17.34 9.75
N ASN A 207 11.81 18.38 10.38
CA ASN A 207 12.67 19.37 9.72
C ASN A 207 14.01 18.80 9.22
N VAL A 208 14.41 17.61 9.67
CA VAL A 208 15.60 16.90 9.18
C VAL A 208 15.39 16.46 7.73
N PHE A 209 14.16 16.14 7.34
CA PHE A 209 13.83 15.63 6.01
C PHE A 209 13.72 16.79 5.02
N LYS A 210 14.78 17.00 4.24
CA LYS A 210 14.88 18.08 3.26
C LYS A 210 15.42 17.54 1.95
N ARG A 211 14.89 18.03 0.82
CA ARG A 211 15.38 17.67 -0.52
C ARG A 211 16.86 18.03 -0.66
N ASP A 212 17.64 17.11 -1.25
CA ASP A 212 19.10 17.22 -1.46
C ASP A 212 19.96 17.13 -0.18
N TYR A 213 19.35 16.77 0.96
CA TYR A 213 20.02 16.53 2.23
C TYR A 213 19.82 15.09 2.70
N VAL A 214 20.82 14.56 3.39
CA VAL A 214 20.81 13.25 4.06
C VAL A 214 20.58 13.44 5.56
N PRO A 215 19.61 12.73 6.16
CA PRO A 215 19.48 12.64 7.62
C PRO A 215 20.69 11.95 8.25
N ILE A 216 21.25 12.56 9.30
CA ILE A 216 22.42 12.07 10.04
C ILE A 216 22.06 11.93 11.52
N VAL A 217 22.52 10.83 12.12
CA VAL A 217 22.45 10.61 13.57
C VAL A 217 23.83 10.22 14.08
N LEU A 218 24.49 11.06 14.86
CA LEU A 218 25.82 10.80 15.40
C LEU A 218 25.73 10.47 16.89
N LYS A 219 26.14 9.26 17.28
CA LYS A 219 26.40 8.91 18.68
C LYS A 219 27.87 9.21 18.99
N ILE A 220 28.10 10.04 20.00
CA ILE A 220 29.39 10.62 20.35
C ILE A 220 29.63 10.42 21.86
N PRO A 221 30.85 10.07 22.31
CA PRO A 221 31.20 10.15 23.72
C PRO A 221 30.88 11.54 24.29
N PHE A 222 30.30 11.61 25.49
CA PHE A 222 29.71 12.85 26.01
C PHE A 222 30.69 14.04 26.02
N GLU A 223 31.93 13.80 26.45
CA GLU A 223 33.00 14.81 26.59
C GLU A 223 33.57 15.31 25.26
N LYS A 224 33.29 14.63 24.14
CA LYS A 224 33.91 14.93 22.85
C LYS A 224 33.14 15.99 22.07
N SER A 225 33.81 17.00 21.52
CA SER A 225 33.21 18.00 20.63
C SER A 225 32.99 17.45 19.22
N ILE A 226 32.04 18.04 18.49
CA ILE A 226 31.82 17.74 17.07
C ILE A 226 32.60 18.74 16.21
N GLU A 227 33.44 18.23 15.31
CA GLU A 227 34.33 19.04 14.46
C GLU A 227 33.84 19.14 13.01
N ILE A 228 32.66 18.56 12.72
CA ILE A 228 32.02 18.63 11.42
C ILE A 228 30.79 19.53 11.49
N ASN A 229 30.64 20.42 10.51
CA ASN A 229 29.47 21.28 10.41
C ASN A 229 28.27 20.50 9.87
N ILE A 230 27.43 20.02 10.80
CA ILE A 230 26.12 19.42 10.53
C ILE A 230 25.02 20.35 11.03
N ASP A 231 23.91 20.40 10.29
CA ASP A 231 22.73 21.15 10.70
C ASP A 231 21.96 20.33 11.75
N VAL A 232 22.32 20.50 13.03
CA VAL A 232 21.72 19.82 14.17
C VAL A 232 20.33 20.39 14.44
N GLN A 233 19.34 19.52 14.49
CA GLN A 233 17.96 19.89 14.79
C GLN A 233 17.59 19.52 16.23
N LEU A 234 18.05 18.35 16.69
CA LEU A 234 17.73 17.83 18.02
C LEU A 234 18.78 16.79 18.45
N GLY A 235 18.85 16.47 19.73
CA GLY A 235 19.69 15.41 20.26
C GLY A 235 19.21 14.91 21.61
N TYR A 236 19.91 13.92 22.17
CA TYR A 236 19.60 13.38 23.50
C TYR A 236 20.83 12.77 24.17
N ILE A 237 20.77 12.59 25.49
CA ILE A 237 21.85 12.02 26.30
C ILE A 237 21.48 10.60 26.76
N ILE A 238 22.47 9.70 26.70
CA ILE A 238 22.40 8.32 27.18
C ILE A 238 23.31 8.21 28.43
N ASN A 239 22.81 7.67 29.54
CA ASN A 239 23.59 7.63 30.80
C ASN A 239 23.55 6.28 31.54
N TYR A 240 22.54 5.99 32.37
CA TYR A 240 22.69 4.94 33.41
C TYR A 240 22.78 3.49 32.91
N ASN A 241 21.91 3.04 32.00
CA ASN A 241 21.93 1.67 31.46
C ASN A 241 22.77 1.62 30.16
N SER A 242 24.01 2.08 30.23
CA SER A 242 24.93 2.25 29.10
C SER A 242 26.37 1.99 29.58
N PRO A 243 27.29 1.51 28.72
CA PRO A 243 28.68 1.31 29.13
C PRO A 243 29.41 2.64 29.44
N ALA A 244 28.94 3.76 28.89
CA ALA A 244 29.45 5.10 29.16
C ALA A 244 28.35 6.15 28.92
N LYS A 245 28.61 7.41 29.29
CA LYS A 245 27.73 8.54 28.96
C LYS A 245 27.97 8.96 27.50
N PHE A 246 26.91 9.04 26.72
CA PHE A 246 26.96 9.46 25.32
C PHE A 246 25.98 10.60 25.05
N LYS A 247 26.26 11.38 24.01
CA LYS A 247 25.27 12.26 23.37
C LYS A 247 24.98 11.76 21.96
N VAL A 248 23.73 11.85 21.55
CA VAL A 248 23.29 11.57 20.19
C VAL A 248 22.79 12.87 19.58
N LEU A 249 23.35 13.25 18.44
CA LEU A 249 22.94 14.43 17.68
C LEU A 249 22.24 14.00 16.40
N ILE A 250 21.07 14.57 16.13
CA ILE A 250 20.23 14.31 14.97
C ILE A 250 20.17 15.59 14.14
N GLY A 251 20.49 15.45 12.86
CA GLY A 251 20.55 16.58 11.95
C GLY A 251 20.58 16.14 10.50
N LYS A 252 21.04 17.04 9.64
CA LYS A 252 21.15 16.78 8.20
C LYS A 252 22.46 17.34 7.64
N ILE A 253 22.90 16.75 6.54
CA ILE A 253 24.05 17.20 5.76
C ILE A 253 23.69 17.19 4.27
N GLU A 254 24.26 18.10 3.48
CA GLU A 254 24.08 18.09 2.03
C GLU A 254 24.65 16.80 1.43
N GLU A 255 23.98 16.22 0.42
CA GLU A 255 24.41 14.98 -0.23
C GLU A 255 25.84 15.07 -0.79
N SER A 256 26.22 16.24 -1.33
CA SER A 256 27.57 16.53 -1.85
C SER A 256 28.66 16.51 -0.77
N ARG A 257 28.30 16.65 0.50
CA ARG A 257 29.24 16.72 1.64
C ARG A 257 29.35 15.39 2.40
N LEU A 258 28.79 14.30 1.86
CA LEU A 258 28.93 12.97 2.48
C LEU A 258 30.39 12.51 2.60
N GLU A 259 31.26 12.94 1.69
CA GLU A 259 32.70 12.68 1.76
C GLU A 259 33.31 13.23 3.06
N GLU A 260 32.99 14.48 3.40
CA GLU A 260 33.45 15.14 4.64
C GLU A 260 33.02 14.34 5.88
N LEU A 261 31.78 13.83 5.87
CA LEU A 261 31.28 12.97 6.95
C LEU A 261 32.09 11.69 7.08
N PHE A 262 32.35 10.98 5.97
CA PHE A 262 33.12 9.74 6.02
C PHE A 262 34.58 9.98 6.43
N GLU A 263 35.18 11.10 6.03
CA GLU A 263 36.51 11.51 6.51
C GLU A 263 36.52 11.76 8.02
N TYR A 264 35.50 12.46 8.53
CA TYR A 264 35.34 12.68 9.97
C TYR A 264 35.20 11.36 10.74
N LEU A 265 34.36 10.43 10.28
CA LEU A 265 34.18 9.11 10.90
C LEU A 265 35.45 8.26 10.84
N ARG A 266 36.27 8.41 9.78
CA ARG A 266 37.56 7.73 9.64
C ARG A 266 38.57 8.18 10.70
N LYS A 267 38.60 9.48 11.00
CA LYS A 267 39.46 10.09 12.04
C LYS A 267 38.92 9.83 13.46
N ASN A 268 37.61 9.63 13.60
CA ASN A 268 36.92 9.50 14.88
C ASN A 268 36.16 8.18 15.00
N ARG A 269 36.89 7.07 15.14
CA ARG A 269 36.31 5.71 15.17
C ARG A 269 35.36 5.42 16.34
N ASP A 270 35.44 6.22 17.39
CA ASP A 270 34.57 6.21 18.58
C ASP A 270 33.21 6.90 18.34
N VAL A 271 33.05 7.59 17.21
CA VAL A 271 31.79 8.21 16.78
C VAL A 271 31.09 7.30 15.78
N THR A 272 29.80 7.05 15.94
CA THR A 272 29.02 6.19 15.02
C THR A 272 27.83 6.93 14.40
N PRO A 273 27.52 6.74 13.10
CA PRO A 273 26.39 7.36 12.42
C PRO A 273 25.06 6.62 12.66
N PHE A 274 24.93 6.05 13.86
CA PHE A 274 23.74 5.35 14.31
C PHE A 274 23.69 5.33 15.84
N PRO A 275 22.48 5.35 16.44
CA PRO A 275 22.29 5.47 17.88
C PRO A 275 22.24 4.12 18.62
N TYR A 276 23.05 3.14 18.20
CA TYR A 276 22.97 1.76 18.68
C TYR A 276 24.22 1.36 19.46
N LEU A 277 24.09 0.35 20.32
CA LEU A 277 25.24 -0.30 20.97
C LEU A 277 25.79 -1.43 20.08
N LYS A 278 26.23 -1.05 18.86
CA LYS A 278 26.96 -1.91 17.92
C LYS A 278 28.23 -1.20 17.47
N ASP A 279 29.24 -1.96 17.09
CA ASP A 279 30.47 -1.45 16.51
C ASP A 279 30.40 -1.46 14.97
N TYR A 280 31.41 -0.84 14.34
CA TYR A 280 31.56 -0.96 12.89
C TYR A 280 31.94 -2.37 12.46
N GLU A 281 31.10 -2.93 11.59
CA GLU A 281 31.41 -4.13 10.84
C GLU A 281 32.30 -3.87 9.62
N GLU A 282 32.75 -4.96 8.99
CA GLU A 282 33.65 -4.92 7.83
C GLU A 282 33.10 -4.05 6.69
N LEU A 283 31.82 -4.20 6.35
CA LEU A 283 31.15 -3.38 5.33
C LEU A 283 31.23 -1.88 5.67
N HIS A 284 30.98 -1.51 6.93
CA HIS A 284 31.01 -0.11 7.37
C HIS A 284 32.41 0.47 7.27
N ARG A 285 33.41 -0.27 7.78
CA ARG A 285 34.82 0.15 7.71
C ARG A 285 35.25 0.34 6.26
N ALA A 286 34.87 -0.60 5.39
CA ALA A 286 35.18 -0.52 3.98
C ALA A 286 34.60 0.74 3.32
N ILE A 287 33.33 1.07 3.59
CA ILE A 287 32.71 2.30 3.09
C ILE A 287 33.43 3.52 3.66
N ILE A 288 33.62 3.61 4.98
CA ILE A 288 34.27 4.74 5.64
C ILE A 288 35.68 4.97 5.09
N ASP A 289 36.43 3.91 4.83
CA ASP A 289 37.84 4.00 4.44
C ASP A 289 38.01 4.30 2.94
N ASN A 290 37.06 3.87 2.10
CA ASN A 290 37.22 3.91 0.64
C ASN A 290 36.21 4.82 -0.09
N PHE A 291 35.23 5.41 0.59
CA PHE A 291 34.30 6.36 -0.02
C PHE A 291 35.02 7.67 -0.31
N LYS A 292 35.12 8.02 -1.60
CA LYS A 292 35.88 9.18 -2.09
C LYS A 292 35.03 10.23 -2.80
N LYS A 293 33.89 9.84 -3.37
CA LYS A 293 33.01 10.78 -4.06
C LYS A 293 31.56 10.39 -4.00
N TYR A 294 30.66 11.33 -3.69
CA TYR A 294 29.23 11.14 -3.96
C TYR A 294 28.91 11.48 -5.41
N ASN A 295 28.63 10.45 -6.22
CA ASN A 295 28.16 10.64 -7.59
C ASN A 295 27.16 9.55 -7.95
N VAL A 296 25.91 9.94 -8.19
CA VAL A 296 24.83 9.02 -8.57
C VAL A 296 25.20 8.33 -9.88
N LYS A 297 25.59 7.05 -9.78
CA LYS A 297 25.85 6.22 -10.97
C LYS A 297 24.51 5.74 -11.51
N ILE A 298 24.13 6.21 -12.69
CA ILE A 298 22.98 5.71 -13.42
C ILE A 298 23.38 4.35 -13.98
N ARG A 299 22.68 3.31 -13.54
CA ARG A 299 23.05 1.93 -13.85
C ARG A 299 22.08 1.26 -14.83
N GLU A 300 20.87 1.81 -15.02
CA GLU A 300 19.81 1.20 -15.80
C GLU A 300 19.66 1.85 -17.18
N LYS A 301 19.59 1.05 -18.25
CA LYS A 301 19.34 1.54 -19.61
C LYS A 301 17.83 1.70 -19.83
N GLY A 302 17.42 2.84 -20.38
CA GLY A 302 16.02 3.07 -20.80
C GLY A 302 15.16 3.88 -19.83
N ILE A 303 15.67 4.25 -18.65
CA ILE A 303 15.02 5.25 -17.79
C ILE A 303 15.59 6.64 -18.04
N ASP A 304 14.72 7.66 -18.01
CA ASP A 304 15.13 9.06 -18.06
C ASP A 304 16.10 9.37 -16.90
N LYS A 305 17.23 9.99 -17.23
CA LYS A 305 18.29 10.35 -16.27
C LYS A 305 17.76 11.21 -15.11
N ASN A 306 16.88 12.16 -15.39
CA ASN A 306 16.32 13.05 -14.37
C ASN A 306 15.37 12.28 -13.44
N LEU A 307 14.60 11.32 -13.97
CA LEU A 307 13.77 10.44 -13.12
C LEU A 307 14.62 9.57 -12.19
N PHE A 308 15.75 9.04 -12.67
CA PHE A 308 16.67 8.27 -11.84
C PHE A 308 17.30 9.14 -10.74
N ILE A 309 17.74 10.35 -11.09
CA ILE A 309 18.29 11.32 -10.13
C ILE A 309 17.23 11.75 -9.11
N ASP A 310 15.97 11.93 -9.53
CA ASP A 310 14.90 12.25 -8.58
C ASP A 310 14.63 11.07 -7.65
N ALA A 311 14.64 9.83 -8.15
CA ALA A 311 14.49 8.63 -7.34
C ALA A 311 15.62 8.49 -6.29
N SER A 312 16.87 8.85 -6.63
CA SER A 312 18.02 8.73 -5.71
C SER A 312 17.92 9.63 -4.47
N LYS A 313 17.07 10.66 -4.52
CA LYS A 313 16.77 11.55 -3.38
C LYS A 313 15.90 10.88 -2.31
N CYS A 314 15.40 9.66 -2.53
CA CYS A 314 14.55 8.97 -1.56
C CYS A 314 15.33 8.64 -0.29
N ILE A 315 15.07 9.37 0.79
CA ILE A 315 15.77 9.23 2.08
C ILE A 315 15.36 8.00 2.92
N ASN A 316 14.44 7.17 2.42
CA ASN A 316 13.91 5.98 3.11
C ASN A 316 13.27 6.26 4.48
N CYS A 317 12.62 7.42 4.63
CA CYS A 317 11.95 7.81 5.88
C CYS A 317 10.67 7.01 6.18
N SER A 318 10.12 6.25 5.24
CA SER A 318 8.90 5.43 5.38
C SER A 318 7.57 6.17 5.51
N LEU A 319 7.54 7.51 5.48
CA LEU A 319 6.30 8.30 5.59
C LEU A 319 5.29 7.98 4.49
N CYS A 320 5.77 7.66 3.28
CA CYS A 320 4.93 7.31 2.15
C CYS A 320 4.27 5.93 2.28
N LEU A 321 4.70 5.07 3.21
CA LEU A 321 4.11 3.74 3.39
C LEU A 321 2.67 3.82 3.87
N ASP A 322 2.37 4.72 4.81
CA ASP A 322 1.04 4.84 5.42
C ASP A 322 -0.02 5.30 4.40
N SER A 323 0.39 6.02 3.36
CA SER A 323 -0.50 6.49 2.29
C SER A 323 -0.41 5.65 1.00
N CYS A 324 0.53 4.71 0.91
CA CYS A 324 0.71 3.86 -0.27
C CYS A 324 -0.33 2.73 -0.28
N LEU A 325 -1.31 2.80 -1.19
CA LEU A 325 -2.34 1.77 -1.34
C LEU A 325 -1.75 0.36 -1.52
N SER A 326 -0.72 0.21 -2.36
CA SER A 326 -0.06 -1.09 -2.57
C SER A 326 0.53 -1.66 -1.29
N TYR A 327 1.12 -0.81 -0.44
CA TYR A 327 1.66 -1.25 0.85
C TYR A 327 0.53 -1.59 1.83
N ARG A 328 -0.46 -0.72 1.99
CA ARG A 328 -1.62 -0.98 2.86
C ARG A 328 -2.37 -2.26 2.48
N THR A 329 -2.43 -2.58 1.19
CA THR A 329 -3.14 -3.77 0.69
C THR A 329 -2.33 -5.04 0.92
N THR A 330 -1.01 -5.01 0.70
CA THR A 330 -0.17 -6.23 0.72
C THR A 330 0.60 -6.42 2.01
N ASN A 331 0.67 -5.38 2.84
CA ASN A 331 1.62 -5.21 3.94
C ASN A 331 3.07 -5.52 3.54
N ASN A 332 3.42 -5.41 2.24
CA ASN A 332 4.72 -5.80 1.73
C ASN A 332 5.48 -4.61 1.17
N ILE A 333 6.61 -4.30 1.80
CA ILE A 333 7.45 -3.16 1.46
C ILE A 333 7.97 -3.20 0.02
N ILE A 334 8.15 -4.39 -0.57
CA ILE A 334 8.60 -4.55 -1.96
C ILE A 334 7.63 -3.88 -2.94
N PHE A 335 6.33 -4.04 -2.69
CA PHE A 335 5.26 -3.48 -3.52
C PHE A 335 4.89 -2.05 -3.12
N SER A 336 5.61 -1.42 -2.19
CA SER A 336 5.41 -0.01 -1.84
C SER A 336 6.13 0.93 -2.82
N ALA A 337 5.86 2.23 -2.73
CA ALA A 337 6.65 3.24 -3.44
C ALA A 337 8.14 3.15 -3.09
N LEU A 338 8.44 3.01 -1.79
CA LEU A 338 9.79 2.87 -1.26
C LEU A 338 10.50 1.63 -1.84
N GLY A 339 9.83 0.48 -1.86
CA GLY A 339 10.40 -0.77 -2.39
C GLY A 339 10.69 -0.71 -3.88
N ARG A 340 9.82 -0.08 -4.68
CA ARG A 340 10.07 0.15 -6.11
C ARG A 340 11.26 1.07 -6.37
N ILE A 341 11.37 2.16 -5.62
CA ILE A 341 12.53 3.07 -5.71
C ILE A 341 13.81 2.34 -5.32
N ASN A 342 13.80 1.57 -4.22
CA ASN A 342 14.95 0.78 -3.81
C ASN A 342 15.38 -0.23 -4.88
N ARG A 343 14.43 -0.93 -5.51
CA ARG A 343 14.72 -1.86 -6.61
C ARG A 343 15.35 -1.14 -7.80
N LEU A 344 14.79 0.00 -8.21
CA LEU A 344 15.38 0.85 -9.26
C LEU A 344 16.82 1.27 -8.93
N LEU A 345 17.08 1.76 -7.72
CA LEU A 345 18.40 2.26 -7.31
C LEU A 345 19.43 1.14 -7.11
N THR A 346 18.98 -0.11 -7.00
CA THR A 346 19.85 -1.29 -6.80
C THR A 346 19.93 -2.21 -8.01
N ASN A 347 19.37 -1.79 -9.16
CA ASN A 347 19.31 -2.52 -10.43
C ASN A 347 18.55 -3.85 -10.35
N ASP A 348 17.57 -3.94 -9.46
CA ASP A 348 16.56 -4.98 -9.60
C ASP A 348 15.59 -4.52 -10.68
N ASN A 349 15.39 -5.38 -11.68
CA ASN A 349 14.58 -5.09 -12.86
C ASN A 349 13.26 -5.87 -12.85
N VAL A 350 12.83 -6.44 -11.72
CA VAL A 350 11.50 -7.01 -11.62
C VAL A 350 10.56 -5.92 -11.12
N PHE A 351 9.66 -5.42 -11.98
CA PHE A 351 8.68 -4.40 -11.61
C PHE A 351 7.25 -4.79 -12.00
N GLU A 352 6.35 -4.56 -11.07
CA GLU A 352 4.90 -4.70 -11.25
C GLU A 352 4.23 -3.34 -11.47
N ALA A 353 3.02 -3.36 -12.03
CA ALA A 353 2.22 -2.16 -12.20
C ALA A 353 1.89 -1.50 -10.85
N CYS A 354 2.08 -0.18 -10.79
CA CYS A 354 1.66 0.67 -9.68
C CYS A 354 0.26 1.22 -9.97
N PHE A 355 -0.52 1.49 -8.93
CA PHE A 355 -1.82 2.16 -9.07
C PHE A 355 -1.72 3.59 -9.61
N GLY A 356 -0.53 4.20 -9.57
CA GLY A 356 -0.30 5.55 -10.06
C GLY A 356 -1.11 6.59 -9.29
N CYS A 357 -1.40 6.36 -8.01
CA CYS A 357 -2.45 7.12 -7.35
C CYS A 357 -2.03 8.44 -6.75
N THR A 358 -0.75 8.62 -6.42
CA THR A 358 -0.10 9.83 -5.86
C THR A 358 -0.22 10.19 -4.36
N PRO A 359 -0.97 9.53 -3.43
CA PRO A 359 -0.91 9.91 -2.01
C PRO A 359 0.49 9.78 -1.40
N CYS A 360 1.24 8.76 -1.82
CA CYS A 360 2.63 8.55 -1.42
C CYS A 360 3.55 9.70 -1.86
N GLU A 361 3.27 10.33 -3.00
CA GLU A 361 4.00 11.49 -3.50
C GLU A 361 3.71 12.73 -2.65
N LEU A 362 2.43 12.96 -2.31
CA LEU A 362 2.02 14.04 -1.41
C LEU A 362 2.58 13.90 0.01
N SER A 363 2.79 12.65 0.47
CA SER A 363 3.37 12.35 1.79
C SER A 363 4.90 12.41 1.79
N CYS A 364 5.54 12.62 0.63
CA CYS A 364 6.99 12.60 0.51
C CYS A 364 7.57 13.96 0.92
N PRO A 365 8.32 14.08 2.04
CA PRO A 365 8.85 15.37 2.49
C PRO A 365 9.92 15.95 1.56
N VAL A 366 10.50 15.12 0.69
CA VAL A 366 11.54 15.52 -0.27
C VAL A 366 10.99 15.81 -1.68
N GLY A 367 9.68 15.60 -1.91
CA GLY A 367 9.00 15.96 -3.16
C GLY A 367 9.42 15.15 -4.39
N ILE A 368 9.62 13.83 -4.24
CA ILE A 368 9.95 12.94 -5.36
C ILE A 368 8.72 12.68 -6.22
N SER A 369 8.89 12.67 -7.54
CA SER A 369 7.83 12.37 -8.52
C SER A 369 7.52 10.86 -8.58
N ILE A 370 7.13 10.27 -7.45
CA ILE A 370 6.94 8.82 -7.27
C ILE A 370 6.01 8.27 -8.35
N SER A 371 4.93 8.97 -8.68
CA SER A 371 3.99 8.47 -9.67
C SER A 371 4.57 8.41 -11.08
N LYS A 372 5.41 9.36 -11.47
CA LYS A 372 6.06 9.35 -12.79
C LYS A 372 7.10 8.24 -12.87
N ILE A 373 7.89 8.08 -11.81
CA ILE A 373 8.89 7.01 -11.71
C ILE A 373 8.18 5.66 -11.80
N THR A 374 7.18 5.40 -10.95
CA THR A 374 6.54 4.08 -10.88
C THR A 374 5.70 3.71 -12.11
N GLU A 375 5.30 4.68 -12.94
CA GLU A 375 4.61 4.43 -14.21
C GLU A 375 5.57 3.95 -15.31
N VAL A 376 6.85 4.34 -15.28
CA VAL A 376 7.84 3.92 -16.28
C VAL A 376 8.57 2.63 -15.90
N LEU A 377 8.63 2.27 -14.61
CA LEU A 377 9.33 1.06 -14.15
C LEU A 377 8.91 -0.23 -14.87
N PRO A 378 7.61 -0.48 -15.16
CA PRO A 378 7.21 -1.66 -15.92
C PRO A 378 7.85 -1.76 -17.33
N THR A 379 8.26 -0.64 -17.94
CA THR A 379 8.84 -0.62 -19.31
C THR A 379 10.23 -1.25 -19.36
N ILE A 380 10.98 -1.17 -18.27
CA ILE A 380 12.33 -1.71 -18.09
C ILE A 380 12.30 -3.05 -17.32
N SER A 381 11.11 -3.58 -17.03
CA SER A 381 10.98 -4.82 -16.28
C SER A 381 11.46 -6.03 -17.10
N SER A 382 12.21 -6.93 -16.47
CA SER A 382 12.57 -8.24 -17.05
C SER A 382 11.36 -9.18 -17.14
N VAL A 383 10.34 -8.96 -16.30
CA VAL A 383 9.09 -9.71 -16.29
C VAL A 383 7.95 -8.78 -16.66
N LYS A 384 7.31 -9.02 -17.81
CA LYS A 384 6.17 -8.22 -18.28
C LYS A 384 4.86 -8.86 -17.87
N GLU A 385 4.10 -8.16 -17.03
CA GLU A 385 2.73 -8.52 -16.68
C GLU A 385 1.76 -8.04 -17.77
N LYS A 386 0.97 -8.97 -18.31
CA LYS A 386 -0.09 -8.65 -19.27
C LYS A 386 -1.39 -8.40 -18.53
N TYR A 387 -1.96 -7.23 -18.75
CA TYR A 387 -3.27 -6.83 -18.28
C TYR A 387 -4.22 -6.86 -19.47
N ASN A 388 -5.43 -7.37 -19.25
CA ASN A 388 -6.49 -7.33 -20.24
C ASN A 388 -7.76 -6.84 -19.56
N ILE A 389 -8.38 -5.81 -20.13
CA ILE A 389 -9.63 -5.25 -19.64
C ILE A 389 -10.73 -5.77 -20.54
N GLU A 390 -11.68 -6.48 -19.95
CA GLU A 390 -12.82 -7.00 -20.67
C GLU A 390 -13.81 -5.87 -21.00
N MET A 391 -14.46 -6.02 -22.16
CA MET A 391 -15.49 -5.11 -22.65
C MET A 391 -16.74 -5.93 -22.96
N SER A 392 -17.91 -5.34 -22.77
CA SER A 392 -19.19 -5.94 -23.14
C SER A 392 -19.89 -5.11 -24.22
N GLU A 393 -20.78 -5.76 -24.95
CA GLU A 393 -21.68 -5.07 -25.87
C GLU A 393 -22.69 -4.20 -25.10
N LEU A 394 -23.09 -3.09 -25.71
CA LEU A 394 -24.12 -2.22 -25.17
C LEU A 394 -25.51 -2.76 -25.54
N PRO A 395 -26.51 -2.60 -24.65
CA PRO A 395 -27.88 -2.98 -24.97
C PRO A 395 -28.46 -2.09 -26.08
N ASN A 396 -29.41 -2.64 -26.86
CA ASN A 396 -30.03 -1.94 -27.99
C ASN A 396 -30.67 -0.60 -27.60
N SER A 397 -31.17 -0.47 -26.37
CA SER A 397 -31.73 0.77 -25.83
C SER A 397 -30.77 1.96 -25.89
N ILE A 398 -29.46 1.73 -25.78
CA ILE A 398 -28.45 2.80 -25.89
C ILE A 398 -28.38 3.33 -27.33
N TYR A 399 -28.41 2.45 -28.34
CA TYR A 399 -28.41 2.88 -29.74
C TYR A 399 -29.70 3.58 -30.15
N GLU A 400 -30.84 3.24 -29.51
CA GLU A 400 -32.08 3.99 -29.67
C GLU A 400 -31.97 5.41 -29.09
N LEU A 401 -31.40 5.56 -27.89
CA LEU A 401 -31.13 6.86 -27.29
C LEU A 401 -30.17 7.71 -28.15
N GLU A 402 -29.16 7.10 -28.77
CA GLU A 402 -28.27 7.80 -29.71
C GLU A 402 -29.08 8.40 -30.88
N LYS A 403 -29.98 7.63 -31.49
CA LYS A 403 -30.83 8.11 -32.60
C LYS A 403 -31.74 9.26 -32.17
N ILE A 404 -32.28 9.20 -30.95
CA ILE A 404 -33.12 10.27 -30.39
C ILE A 404 -32.29 11.56 -30.22
N LEU A 405 -31.08 11.46 -29.65
CA LEU A 405 -30.16 12.59 -29.50
C LEU A 405 -29.73 13.18 -30.85
N ASP A 406 -29.41 12.34 -31.83
CA ASP A 406 -29.02 12.77 -33.18
C ASP A 406 -30.16 13.53 -33.88
N ASN A 407 -31.40 13.05 -33.74
CA ASN A 407 -32.57 13.72 -34.29
C ASN A 407 -32.88 15.05 -33.58
N LYS A 408 -32.89 15.07 -32.25
CA LYS A 408 -33.22 16.28 -31.46
C LYS A 408 -32.20 17.39 -31.71
N TYR A 409 -30.92 17.05 -31.79
CA TYR A 409 -29.82 18.01 -31.88
C TYR A 409 -29.13 18.01 -33.25
N LYS A 410 -29.86 17.69 -34.33
CA LYS A 410 -29.32 17.58 -35.70
C LYS A 410 -28.54 18.80 -36.19
N ASN A 411 -28.88 19.99 -35.69
CA ASN A 411 -28.24 21.27 -36.03
C ASN A 411 -26.96 21.55 -35.23
N LYS A 412 -26.59 20.69 -34.27
CA LYS A 412 -25.36 20.79 -33.49
C LYS A 412 -24.27 19.90 -34.09
N PRO A 413 -22.98 20.23 -33.86
CA PRO A 413 -21.87 19.39 -34.31
C PRO A 413 -21.85 18.05 -33.58
N VAL A 414 -21.27 17.01 -34.16
CA VAL A 414 -21.20 15.68 -33.55
C VAL A 414 -20.06 15.63 -32.53
N PHE A 415 -20.29 15.00 -31.38
CA PHE A 415 -19.27 14.54 -30.45
C PHE A 415 -19.22 13.01 -30.42
N LEU A 416 -18.05 12.43 -30.16
CA LEU A 416 -18.00 11.02 -29.80
C LEU A 416 -18.28 10.85 -28.30
N LEU A 417 -19.10 9.88 -27.94
CA LEU A 417 -19.16 9.36 -26.56
C LEU A 417 -18.32 8.08 -26.50
N PHE A 418 -17.12 8.18 -25.93
CA PHE A 418 -16.24 7.03 -25.75
C PHE A 418 -16.67 6.24 -24.50
N VAL A 419 -17.30 5.10 -24.72
CA VAL A 419 -17.78 4.22 -23.65
C VAL A 419 -16.67 3.27 -23.18
N GLY A 420 -15.96 2.65 -24.13
CA GLY A 420 -14.92 1.67 -23.83
C GLY A 420 -15.39 0.56 -22.89
N CYS A 421 -14.62 0.28 -21.85
CA CYS A 421 -14.97 -0.75 -20.85
C CYS A 421 -16.07 -0.34 -19.86
N ALA A 422 -16.51 0.93 -19.84
CA ALA A 422 -17.59 1.36 -18.96
C ALA A 422 -18.88 0.56 -19.21
N SER A 423 -19.10 0.04 -20.42
CA SER A 423 -20.22 -0.84 -20.75
C SER A 423 -20.29 -2.11 -19.90
N LYS A 424 -19.13 -2.58 -19.38
CA LYS A 424 -19.04 -3.75 -18.48
C LYS A 424 -19.12 -3.33 -17.02
N TYR A 425 -18.29 -2.36 -16.64
CA TYR A 425 -18.05 -2.04 -15.23
C TYR A 425 -19.10 -1.10 -14.65
N ASP A 426 -19.69 -0.23 -15.46
CA ASP A 426 -20.70 0.75 -15.02
C ASP A 426 -21.69 1.06 -16.16
N PRO A 427 -22.56 0.11 -16.53
CA PRO A 427 -23.40 0.27 -17.71
C PRO A 427 -24.47 1.36 -17.52
N LEU A 428 -24.93 1.54 -16.28
CA LEU A 428 -25.92 2.56 -15.91
C LEU A 428 -25.41 3.98 -16.12
N SER A 429 -24.08 4.18 -16.10
CA SER A 429 -23.49 5.49 -16.38
C SER A 429 -23.65 5.95 -17.81
N VAL A 430 -23.59 5.02 -18.76
CA VAL A 430 -23.72 5.33 -20.19
C VAL A 430 -25.13 5.85 -20.44
N GLU A 431 -26.15 5.12 -19.99
CA GLU A 431 -27.55 5.54 -20.10
C GLU A 431 -27.80 6.86 -19.37
N GLY A 432 -27.29 6.98 -18.13
CA GLY A 432 -27.48 8.17 -17.31
C GLY A 432 -26.92 9.44 -17.96
N PHE A 433 -25.71 9.39 -18.51
CA PHE A 433 -25.13 10.54 -19.20
C PHE A 433 -25.88 10.89 -20.49
N MET A 434 -26.33 9.91 -21.27
CA MET A 434 -27.11 10.18 -22.49
C MET A 434 -28.49 10.78 -22.18
N ASN A 435 -29.17 10.31 -21.13
CA ASN A 435 -30.42 10.92 -20.66
C ASN A 435 -30.20 12.34 -20.15
N TYR A 436 -29.07 12.60 -19.49
CA TYR A 436 -28.70 13.96 -19.10
C TYR A 436 -28.56 14.86 -20.33
N LEU A 437 -27.82 14.45 -21.38
CA LEU A 437 -27.71 15.22 -22.62
C LEU A 437 -29.06 15.40 -23.32
N LEU A 438 -29.95 14.41 -23.25
CA LEU A 438 -31.28 14.51 -23.86
C LEU A 438 -32.12 15.59 -23.19
N THR A 439 -32.01 15.71 -21.88
CA THR A 439 -32.84 16.59 -21.04
C THR A 439 -32.25 17.99 -20.91
N HIS A 440 -30.93 18.08 -20.71
CA HIS A 440 -30.19 19.29 -20.37
C HIS A 440 -29.28 19.78 -21.50
N GLY A 441 -29.28 19.11 -22.65
CA GLY A 441 -28.38 19.41 -23.78
C GLY A 441 -28.49 20.83 -24.33
N ASP A 442 -29.62 21.52 -24.15
CA ASP A 442 -29.77 22.92 -24.55
C ASP A 442 -28.99 23.90 -23.66
N LYS A 443 -28.60 23.47 -22.45
CA LYS A 443 -27.90 24.29 -21.44
C LYS A 443 -26.39 24.08 -21.41
N ILE A 444 -25.87 23.09 -22.15
CA ILE A 444 -24.43 22.82 -22.14
C ILE A 444 -23.67 23.91 -22.90
N SER A 445 -22.38 24.10 -22.55
CA SER A 445 -21.51 25.10 -23.19
C SER A 445 -21.51 24.99 -24.71
N ILE A 446 -21.40 26.12 -25.41
CA ILE A 446 -21.38 26.17 -26.89
C ILE A 446 -20.14 25.50 -27.50
N GLU A 447 -19.07 25.33 -26.72
CA GLU A 447 -17.87 24.58 -27.11
C GLU A 447 -18.09 23.06 -27.08
N LEU A 448 -19.20 22.62 -26.50
CA LEU A 448 -19.62 21.23 -26.34
C LEU A 448 -20.85 20.93 -27.20
N SER A 449 -21.21 19.65 -27.34
CA SER A 449 -22.42 19.24 -28.05
C SER A 449 -23.18 18.11 -27.36
N PRO A 450 -24.53 18.19 -27.31
CA PRO A 450 -25.37 17.08 -26.86
C PRO A 450 -25.62 16.05 -27.97
N ARG A 451 -25.30 16.37 -29.23
CA ARG A 451 -25.39 15.45 -30.36
C ARG A 451 -24.18 14.52 -30.34
N ILE A 452 -24.42 13.22 -30.13
CA ILE A 452 -23.34 12.25 -29.96
C ILE A 452 -23.41 11.06 -30.91
N LYS A 453 -22.26 10.43 -31.13
CA LYS A 453 -22.09 9.08 -31.69
C LYS A 453 -21.41 8.18 -30.67
N VAL A 454 -22.02 7.04 -30.35
CA VAL A 454 -21.50 6.12 -29.32
C VAL A 454 -20.41 5.24 -29.92
N ILE A 455 -19.25 5.19 -29.26
CA ILE A 455 -18.16 4.27 -29.61
C ILE A 455 -18.03 3.21 -28.52
N ASN A 456 -18.22 1.94 -28.93
CA ASN A 456 -18.14 0.77 -28.05
C ASN A 456 -17.17 -0.28 -28.60
N GLY A 457 -16.76 -1.25 -27.76
CA GLY A 457 -15.97 -2.41 -28.17
C GLY A 457 -14.49 -2.12 -28.41
N ILE A 458 -14.01 -0.92 -28.07
CA ILE A 458 -12.63 -0.49 -28.27
C ILE A 458 -12.03 -0.07 -26.93
N CYS A 459 -10.82 -0.56 -26.64
CA CYS A 459 -10.10 -0.19 -25.44
C CYS A 459 -9.41 1.19 -25.61
N CYS A 460 -9.40 2.00 -24.55
CA CYS A 460 -8.68 3.28 -24.52
C CYS A 460 -7.15 3.14 -24.45
N GLY A 461 -6.63 1.92 -24.32
CA GLY A 461 -5.22 1.61 -24.15
C GLY A 461 -4.69 1.70 -22.73
N PHE A 462 -5.59 1.74 -21.74
CA PHE A 462 -5.21 1.69 -20.34
C PHE A 462 -4.59 0.33 -19.94
N ASP A 463 -5.09 -0.78 -20.48
CA ASP A 463 -4.49 -2.10 -20.30
C ASP A 463 -3.04 -2.15 -20.82
N ALA A 464 -2.83 -1.60 -22.02
CA ALA A 464 -1.52 -1.50 -22.66
C ALA A 464 -0.57 -0.58 -21.88
N LEU A 465 -1.06 0.56 -21.36
CA LEU A 465 -0.27 1.44 -20.49
C LEU A 465 0.23 0.68 -19.25
N LEU A 466 -0.65 -0.08 -18.57
CA LEU A 466 -0.30 -0.86 -17.38
C LEU A 466 0.66 -2.00 -17.69
N SER A 467 0.53 -2.61 -18.87
CA SER A 467 1.45 -3.62 -19.40
C SER A 467 2.75 -3.06 -19.97
N ALA A 468 2.97 -1.75 -19.87
CA ALA A 468 4.14 -1.07 -20.42
C ALA A 468 4.30 -1.25 -21.94
N ASP A 469 3.19 -1.46 -22.65
CA ASP A 469 3.12 -1.59 -24.10
C ASP A 469 2.63 -0.26 -24.70
N TYR A 470 3.53 0.74 -24.70
CA TYR A 470 3.19 2.11 -25.11
C TYR A 470 2.87 2.20 -26.61
N GLU A 471 3.45 1.33 -27.44
CA GLU A 471 3.11 1.24 -28.87
C GLU A 471 1.67 0.77 -29.07
N ARG A 472 1.24 -0.27 -28.36
CA ARG A 472 -0.17 -0.70 -28.40
C ARG A 472 -1.10 0.38 -27.86
N ALA A 473 -0.74 1.05 -26.77
CA ALA A 473 -1.53 2.14 -26.21
C ALA A 473 -1.69 3.29 -27.23
N LYS A 474 -0.60 3.68 -27.90
CA LYS A 474 -0.60 4.70 -28.96
C LYS A 474 -1.49 4.29 -30.13
N LYS A 475 -1.37 3.06 -30.63
CA LYS A 475 -2.22 2.52 -31.71
C LYS A 475 -3.71 2.54 -31.36
N GLN A 476 -4.06 2.22 -30.11
CA GLN A 476 -5.44 2.28 -29.63
C GLN A 476 -5.97 3.73 -29.58
N VAL A 477 -5.13 4.69 -29.16
CA VAL A 477 -5.48 6.12 -29.20
C VAL A 477 -5.61 6.65 -30.62
N GLU A 478 -4.74 6.22 -31.54
CA GLU A 478 -4.85 6.54 -32.97
C GLU A 478 -6.17 6.05 -33.56
N ARG A 479 -6.60 4.81 -33.23
CA ARG A 479 -7.91 4.31 -33.66
C ARG A 479 -9.08 5.17 -33.17
N ILE A 480 -9.00 5.72 -31.96
CA ILE A 480 -10.01 6.65 -31.44
C ILE A 480 -10.04 7.96 -32.27
N ASN A 481 -8.89 8.46 -32.69
CA ASN A 481 -8.79 9.65 -33.55
C ASN A 481 -9.30 9.40 -34.98
N GLU A 482 -9.04 8.21 -35.54
CA GLU A 482 -9.63 7.79 -36.81
C GLU A 482 -11.16 7.81 -36.74
N LEU A 483 -11.74 7.19 -35.70
CA LEU A 483 -13.19 7.18 -35.48
C LEU A 483 -13.78 8.58 -35.32
N LYS A 484 -13.06 9.48 -34.65
CA LYS A 484 -13.46 10.90 -34.53
C LYS A 484 -13.59 11.53 -35.91
N THR A 485 -12.63 11.26 -36.79
CA THR A 485 -12.58 11.77 -38.16
C THR A 485 -13.65 11.13 -39.03
N GLU A 486 -13.79 9.79 -39.00
CA GLU A 486 -14.81 9.03 -39.73
C GLU A 486 -16.24 9.51 -39.43
N ASN A 487 -16.50 9.92 -38.18
CA ASN A 487 -17.81 10.41 -37.73
C ASN A 487 -17.99 11.93 -37.84
N ASN A 488 -17.02 12.66 -38.41
CA ASN A 488 -17.01 14.13 -38.46
C ASN A 488 -17.26 14.79 -37.10
N ALA A 489 -16.72 14.18 -36.03
CA ALA A 489 -16.93 14.64 -34.67
C ALA A 489 -15.88 15.72 -34.30
N ILE A 490 -16.32 16.79 -33.63
CA ILE A 490 -15.42 17.89 -33.25
C ILE A 490 -14.73 17.64 -31.90
N GLY A 491 -15.32 16.80 -31.04
CA GLY A 491 -14.80 16.44 -29.71
C GLY A 491 -15.13 15.02 -29.29
N ILE A 492 -14.57 14.59 -28.15
CA ILE A 492 -14.75 13.25 -27.57
C ILE A 492 -15.01 13.41 -26.08
N TYR A 493 -16.13 12.87 -25.60
CA TYR A 493 -16.39 12.69 -24.17
C TYR A 493 -15.85 11.37 -23.66
N PHE A 494 -15.19 11.42 -22.51
CA PHE A 494 -14.76 10.25 -21.75
C PHE A 494 -15.55 10.14 -20.46
N LEU A 495 -16.20 9.00 -20.24
CA LEU A 495 -16.85 8.68 -18.96
C LEU A 495 -15.84 8.29 -17.87
N CYS A 496 -14.63 7.87 -18.29
CA CYS A 496 -13.63 7.24 -17.46
C CYS A 496 -12.34 8.08 -17.42
N PRO A 497 -11.84 8.50 -16.24
CA PRO A 497 -10.63 9.32 -16.14
C PRO A 497 -9.36 8.57 -16.60
N GLU A 498 -9.30 7.25 -16.46
CA GLU A 498 -8.21 6.42 -16.98
C GLU A 498 -8.10 6.54 -18.51
N GLY A 499 -9.24 6.43 -19.22
CA GLY A 499 -9.28 6.58 -20.67
C GLY A 499 -8.91 7.99 -21.13
N LEU A 500 -9.38 9.01 -20.41
CA LEU A 500 -9.01 10.40 -20.67
C LEU A 500 -7.51 10.64 -20.45
N TYR A 501 -6.92 10.07 -19.41
CA TYR A 501 -5.49 10.17 -19.13
C TYR A 501 -4.65 9.56 -20.27
N VAL A 502 -4.98 8.33 -20.70
CA VAL A 502 -4.27 7.66 -21.78
C VAL A 502 -4.41 8.44 -23.09
N TYR A 503 -5.63 8.89 -23.41
CA TYR A 503 -5.89 9.70 -24.60
C TYR A 503 -5.07 11.00 -24.57
N ASN A 504 -5.13 11.78 -23.48
CA ASN A 504 -4.39 13.03 -23.36
C ASN A 504 -2.86 12.82 -23.36
N LYS A 505 -2.38 11.66 -22.92
CA LYS A 505 -0.95 11.33 -22.88
C LYS A 505 -0.39 10.98 -24.27
N PHE A 506 -1.14 10.22 -25.07
CA PHE A 506 -0.64 9.69 -26.35
C PHE A 506 -1.26 10.38 -27.59
N SER A 507 -2.30 11.18 -27.42
CA SER A 507 -2.90 12.00 -28.48
C SER A 507 -2.27 13.39 -28.53
N HIS A 508 -2.29 14.00 -29.71
CA HIS A 508 -2.01 15.44 -29.89
C HIS A 508 -3.22 16.33 -29.56
N SER A 509 -4.39 15.72 -29.30
CA SER A 509 -5.64 16.39 -28.95
C SER A 509 -6.05 16.11 -27.50
N LYS A 510 -6.85 16.99 -26.90
CA LYS A 510 -7.44 16.76 -25.57
C LYS A 510 -8.86 16.21 -25.68
N GLY A 511 -9.19 15.24 -24.83
CA GLY A 511 -10.56 14.79 -24.62
C GLY A 511 -11.30 15.66 -23.60
N VAL A 512 -12.62 15.51 -23.54
CA VAL A 512 -13.48 16.18 -22.56
C VAL A 512 -13.87 15.16 -21.49
N PHE A 513 -13.70 15.51 -20.22
CA PHE A 513 -14.19 14.67 -19.13
C PHE A 513 -15.71 14.86 -19.00
N ALA A 514 -16.49 13.79 -19.16
CA ALA A 514 -17.95 13.90 -19.10
C ALA A 514 -18.46 14.47 -17.77
N TYR A 515 -17.71 14.25 -16.67
CA TYR A 515 -18.00 14.85 -15.37
C TYR A 515 -18.04 16.38 -15.40
N ASP A 516 -17.22 17.04 -16.23
CA ASP A 516 -17.22 18.50 -16.34
C ASP A 516 -18.54 19.07 -16.86
N VAL A 517 -19.28 18.25 -17.62
CA VAL A 517 -20.58 18.62 -18.18
C VAL A 517 -21.67 18.61 -17.10
N ILE A 518 -21.58 17.67 -16.15
CA ILE A 518 -22.65 17.42 -15.16
C ILE A 518 -22.35 17.95 -13.75
N LYS A 519 -21.08 18.28 -13.43
CA LYS A 519 -20.66 18.66 -12.07
C LYS A 519 -21.43 19.85 -11.49
N GLY A 520 -21.94 20.73 -12.34
CA GLY A 520 -22.75 21.89 -11.94
C GLY A 520 -24.05 21.51 -11.23
N ASP A 521 -24.62 20.34 -11.53
CA ASP A 521 -25.87 19.83 -10.96
C ASP A 521 -25.64 18.89 -9.77
N LEU A 522 -24.38 18.73 -9.35
CA LEU A 522 -23.95 17.84 -8.26
C LEU A 522 -23.45 18.60 -7.02
N LYS A 523 -23.67 19.92 -6.95
CA LYS A 523 -22.99 20.83 -6.00
C LYS A 523 -23.04 20.42 -4.53
N ASP A 524 -24.12 19.77 -4.08
CA ASP A 524 -24.29 19.37 -2.68
C ASP A 524 -23.91 17.90 -2.41
N LYS A 525 -23.50 17.14 -3.43
CA LYS A 525 -23.21 15.71 -3.32
C LYS A 525 -21.72 15.46 -3.09
N GLU A 526 -21.40 14.51 -2.22
CA GLU A 526 -20.02 14.02 -2.06
C GLU A 526 -19.63 13.19 -3.29
N VAL A 527 -18.55 13.58 -3.99
CA VAL A 527 -18.06 12.90 -5.20
C VAL A 527 -16.64 12.40 -5.00
N HIS A 528 -16.43 11.14 -5.39
CA HIS A 528 -15.15 10.47 -5.48
C HIS A 528 -14.68 10.41 -6.94
N LEU A 529 -13.66 11.21 -7.25
CA LEU A 529 -13.14 11.36 -8.62
C LEU A 529 -12.20 10.22 -9.05
N GLY A 530 -11.63 9.50 -8.09
CA GLY A 530 -10.64 8.46 -8.33
C GLY A 530 -9.24 9.01 -8.60
N CYS A 531 -8.25 8.13 -8.56
CA CYS A 531 -6.86 8.51 -8.54
C CYS A 531 -6.31 9.05 -9.88
N TRP A 532 -6.83 8.56 -11.00
CA TRP A 532 -6.42 9.03 -12.34
C TRP A 532 -7.02 10.38 -12.70
N ALA A 533 -8.18 10.75 -12.15
CA ALA A 533 -8.69 12.11 -12.25
C ALA A 533 -7.73 13.09 -11.55
N ARG A 534 -7.16 12.73 -10.40
CA ARG A 534 -6.16 13.61 -9.75
C ARG A 534 -4.91 13.84 -10.59
N LYS A 535 -4.43 12.82 -11.31
CA LYS A 535 -3.34 12.98 -12.28
C LYS A 535 -3.67 13.94 -13.42
N LEU A 536 -4.95 14.08 -13.76
CA LEU A 536 -5.44 15.02 -14.74
C LEU A 536 -5.66 16.44 -14.16
N GLY A 537 -5.37 16.66 -12.88
CA GLY A 537 -5.49 17.96 -12.21
C GLY A 537 -6.82 18.20 -11.50
N TYR A 538 -7.66 17.17 -11.34
CA TYR A 538 -8.89 17.29 -10.57
C TYR A 538 -8.64 17.03 -9.07
N ASP A 539 -9.41 17.69 -8.20
CA ASP A 539 -9.31 17.47 -6.76
C ASP A 539 -10.70 17.29 -6.12
N SER A 540 -10.75 16.48 -5.06
CA SER A 540 -11.96 16.24 -4.27
C SER A 540 -11.60 15.88 -2.83
N LYS A 541 -12.56 16.03 -1.92
CA LYS A 541 -12.40 15.54 -0.54
C LYS A 541 -12.27 14.01 -0.46
N PHE A 542 -12.76 13.29 -1.48
CA PHE A 542 -12.79 11.83 -1.54
C PHE A 542 -11.92 11.30 -2.68
N ASN A 543 -10.61 11.33 -2.46
CA ASN A 543 -9.59 10.89 -3.42
C ASN A 543 -9.04 9.49 -3.07
N GLU A 544 -9.84 8.63 -2.45
CA GLU A 544 -9.40 7.26 -2.22
C GLU A 544 -9.04 6.62 -3.56
N CYS A 545 -7.99 5.82 -3.57
CA CYS A 545 -7.62 5.14 -4.79
C CYS A 545 -8.42 3.86 -4.87
N ALA A 546 -9.33 3.75 -5.84
CA ALA A 546 -9.94 2.48 -6.19
C ALA A 546 -8.97 1.52 -6.90
N GLY A 547 -7.66 1.74 -6.85
CA GLY A 547 -6.66 0.94 -7.51
C GLY A 547 -6.78 0.92 -9.05
N LEU A 548 -6.37 -0.21 -9.64
CA LEU A 548 -6.60 -0.57 -11.04
C LEU A 548 -8.00 -1.18 -11.19
N PHE A 549 -8.35 -1.68 -12.38
CA PHE A 549 -9.56 -2.47 -12.61
C PHE A 549 -9.60 -3.83 -11.86
N LEU A 550 -8.60 -4.13 -11.02
CA LEU A 550 -8.45 -5.38 -10.28
C LEU A 550 -9.16 -5.33 -8.92
N THR A 551 -9.94 -6.33 -8.55
CA THR A 551 -10.53 -6.41 -7.18
C THR A 551 -9.52 -6.80 -6.10
N THR A 552 -8.38 -7.37 -6.48
CA THR A 552 -7.26 -7.69 -5.58
C THR A 552 -5.94 -7.12 -6.12
N TYR A 553 -4.94 -7.05 -5.25
CA TYR A 553 -3.58 -6.67 -5.62
C TYR A 553 -2.58 -7.63 -4.98
N LYS A 554 -1.87 -8.38 -5.82
CA LYS A 554 -0.96 -9.45 -5.39
C LYS A 554 -1.66 -10.42 -4.41
N GLY A 555 -2.88 -10.83 -4.75
CA GLY A 555 -3.66 -11.78 -3.96
C GLY A 555 -4.40 -11.19 -2.76
N ASN A 556 -4.21 -9.90 -2.47
CA ASN A 556 -4.81 -9.25 -1.30
C ASN A 556 -5.98 -8.34 -1.72
N PRO A 557 -7.11 -8.35 -0.99
CA PRO A 557 -8.32 -7.64 -1.39
C PRO A 557 -8.17 -6.12 -1.33
N LEU A 558 -8.71 -5.42 -2.33
CA LEU A 558 -8.86 -3.96 -2.30
C LEU A 558 -10.25 -3.60 -1.76
N ARG A 559 -10.30 -3.00 -0.56
CA ARG A 559 -11.55 -2.57 0.10
C ARG A 559 -11.59 -1.05 0.18
N ALA A 560 -12.79 -0.46 0.04
CA ALA A 560 -13.01 0.96 0.32
C ALA A 560 -13.09 1.20 1.83
N GLU A 561 -12.53 2.31 2.31
CA GLU A 561 -12.64 2.72 3.71
C GLU A 561 -13.97 3.43 4.03
N LYS A 562 -14.57 4.11 3.04
CA LYS A 562 -15.84 4.83 3.19
C LYS A 562 -16.82 4.42 2.07
N LYS A 563 -18.11 4.32 2.42
CA LYS A 563 -19.23 4.15 1.47
C LYS A 563 -20.15 5.38 1.56
N GLY A 564 -21.00 5.60 0.55
CA GLY A 564 -22.01 6.67 0.54
C GLY A 564 -21.66 7.95 -0.24
N PHE A 565 -20.63 7.92 -1.07
CA PHE A 565 -20.33 8.98 -2.06
C PHE A 565 -20.69 8.53 -3.48
N LEU A 566 -20.81 9.48 -4.40
CA LEU A 566 -20.93 9.19 -5.83
C LEU A 566 -19.56 8.97 -6.47
N THR A 567 -19.45 8.07 -7.43
CA THR A 567 -18.20 7.81 -8.15
C THR A 567 -18.23 8.32 -9.58
N VAL A 568 -17.07 8.77 -10.08
CA VAL A 568 -16.91 9.11 -11.50
C VAL A 568 -16.27 7.98 -12.30
N CYS A 569 -15.31 7.28 -11.70
CA CYS A 569 -14.60 6.18 -12.35
C CYS A 569 -15.45 4.90 -12.36
N PRO A 570 -15.72 4.28 -13.53
CA PRO A 570 -16.45 3.02 -13.63
C PRO A 570 -15.86 1.88 -12.78
N PHE A 571 -14.53 1.79 -12.67
CA PHE A 571 -13.88 0.78 -11.82
C PHE A 571 -14.15 1.02 -10.34
N SER A 572 -14.24 2.29 -9.92
CA SER A 572 -14.60 2.65 -8.54
C SER A 572 -16.07 2.30 -8.27
N THR A 573 -16.98 2.65 -9.19
CA THR A 573 -18.41 2.31 -9.10
C THR A 573 -18.58 0.80 -8.92
N TRP A 574 -17.97 0.02 -9.80
CA TRP A 574 -18.01 -1.44 -9.81
C TRP A 574 -17.47 -2.05 -8.52
N LYS A 575 -16.23 -1.70 -8.16
CA LYS A 575 -15.49 -2.32 -7.05
C LYS A 575 -16.05 -1.96 -5.69
N PHE A 576 -16.46 -0.71 -5.52
CA PHE A 576 -16.97 -0.22 -4.25
C PHE A 576 -18.48 -0.39 -4.11
N GLY A 577 -19.16 -0.83 -5.17
CA GLY A 577 -20.60 -0.99 -5.20
C GLY A 577 -21.35 0.34 -5.01
N THR A 578 -20.77 1.45 -5.48
CA THR A 578 -21.31 2.80 -5.31
C THR A 578 -22.18 3.21 -6.49
N VAL A 579 -22.81 4.39 -6.42
CA VAL A 579 -23.60 4.95 -7.52
C VAL A 579 -22.76 5.95 -8.29
N SER A 580 -22.79 5.88 -9.63
CA SER A 580 -22.06 6.83 -10.43
C SER A 580 -22.71 8.21 -10.44
N VAL A 581 -21.90 9.24 -10.66
CA VAL A 581 -22.38 10.61 -10.91
C VAL A 581 -23.32 10.71 -12.10
N TYR A 582 -23.10 9.88 -13.13
CA TYR A 582 -23.86 9.92 -14.38
C TYR A 582 -25.25 9.32 -14.21
N SER A 583 -25.37 8.25 -13.43
CA SER A 583 -26.68 7.66 -13.10
C SER A 583 -27.46 8.52 -12.11
N ALA A 584 -26.76 9.22 -11.21
CA ALA A 584 -27.39 10.04 -10.16
C ALA A 584 -28.08 11.32 -10.64
N VAL A 585 -27.79 11.77 -11.87
CA VAL A 585 -28.38 12.99 -12.48
C VAL A 585 -29.48 12.68 -13.51
N SER A 586 -29.80 11.41 -13.74
CA SER A 586 -30.83 11.01 -14.70
C SER A 586 -32.23 11.13 -14.08
N GLU A 587 -33.16 11.83 -14.75
CA GLU A 587 -34.54 12.10 -14.30
C GLU A 587 -35.43 10.85 -14.19
N LYS A 588 -35.04 9.72 -14.80
CA LYS A 588 -35.65 8.41 -14.49
C LYS A 588 -35.27 8.01 -13.06
N THR A 589 -36.06 8.47 -12.10
CA THR A 589 -36.01 8.16 -10.66
C THR A 589 -35.80 6.68 -10.40
N LYS A 590 -34.54 6.32 -10.14
CA LYS A 590 -34.10 5.12 -9.41
C LYS A 590 -33.00 5.42 -8.39
N PHE A 591 -32.65 6.71 -8.20
CA PHE A 591 -31.57 7.10 -7.30
C PHE A 591 -31.83 6.64 -5.87
N GLU A 592 -33.06 6.79 -5.36
CA GLU A 592 -33.40 6.35 -3.99
C GLU A 592 -33.34 4.83 -3.81
N GLU A 593 -33.82 4.04 -4.78
CA GLU A 593 -33.75 2.57 -4.75
C GLU A 593 -32.30 2.06 -4.85
N ILE A 594 -31.53 2.55 -5.83
CA ILE A 594 -30.12 2.15 -6.04
C ILE A 594 -29.22 2.66 -4.89
N SER A 595 -29.54 3.82 -4.29
CA SER A 595 -28.80 4.34 -3.12
C SER A 595 -29.02 3.53 -1.85
N ARG A 596 -30.20 2.91 -1.67
CA ARG A 596 -30.46 2.00 -0.55
C ARG A 596 -29.71 0.68 -0.73
N GLU A 597 -29.72 0.13 -1.94
CA GLU A 597 -29.00 -1.12 -2.28
C GLU A 597 -27.46 -0.98 -2.18
N SER A 598 -26.90 0.17 -2.55
CA SER A 598 -25.45 0.45 -2.48
C SER A 598 -24.92 0.76 -1.08
N GLN A 599 -25.79 0.92 -0.08
CA GLN A 599 -25.39 1.10 1.32
C GLN A 599 -25.10 -0.21 2.05
N TYR A 600 -25.44 -1.37 1.47
CA TYR A 600 -25.16 -2.66 2.11
C TYR A 600 -23.65 -2.87 2.32
N ASP A 601 -23.27 -3.34 3.51
CA ASP A 601 -21.88 -3.67 3.75
C ASP A 601 -21.49 -5.02 3.14
N GLU A 602 -21.14 -5.01 1.86
CA GLU A 602 -20.65 -6.18 1.11
C GLU A 602 -19.38 -6.82 1.70
N SER A 603 -18.70 -6.20 2.69
CA SER A 603 -17.54 -6.81 3.37
C SER A 603 -17.87 -8.22 3.89
N LEU A 604 -19.07 -8.37 4.46
CA LEU A 604 -19.58 -9.64 4.96
C LEU A 604 -19.75 -10.68 3.85
N ILE A 605 -20.24 -10.27 2.67
CA ILE A 605 -20.40 -11.17 1.52
C ILE A 605 -19.04 -11.66 1.05
N PHE A 606 -18.06 -10.75 0.88
CA PHE A 606 -16.70 -11.14 0.50
C PHE A 606 -16.07 -12.11 1.49
N ASP A 607 -16.26 -11.90 2.80
CA ASP A 607 -15.75 -12.79 3.83
C ASP A 607 -16.42 -14.18 3.76
N LEU A 608 -17.74 -14.23 3.57
CA LEU A 608 -18.48 -15.49 3.38
C LEU A 608 -18.03 -16.24 2.12
N LEU A 609 -17.86 -15.53 1.01
CA LEU A 609 -17.36 -16.11 -0.26
C LEU A 609 -15.99 -16.74 -0.09
N VAL A 610 -15.05 -16.03 0.56
CA VAL A 610 -13.70 -16.55 0.84
C VAL A 610 -13.80 -17.78 1.72
N ASN A 611 -14.53 -17.71 2.83
CA ASN A 611 -14.68 -18.81 3.77
C ASN A 611 -15.28 -20.06 3.11
N SER A 612 -16.27 -19.90 2.23
CA SER A 612 -16.82 -21.02 1.44
C SER A 612 -15.75 -21.71 0.59
N VAL A 613 -14.86 -20.95 -0.05
CA VAL A 613 -13.75 -21.55 -0.82
C VAL A 613 -12.77 -22.27 0.10
N LYS A 614 -12.41 -21.67 1.25
CA LYS A 614 -11.51 -22.31 2.24
C LYS A 614 -12.07 -23.65 2.73
N GLU A 615 -13.34 -23.68 3.11
CA GLU A 615 -14.01 -24.89 3.57
C GLU A 615 -14.16 -25.93 2.46
N ALA A 616 -14.47 -25.49 1.23
CA ALA A 616 -14.58 -26.37 0.07
C ALA A 616 -13.26 -27.10 -0.22
N LEU A 617 -12.13 -26.38 -0.16
CA LEU A 617 -10.79 -26.96 -0.34
C LEU A 617 -10.50 -28.04 0.70
N ASN A 618 -10.89 -27.84 1.96
CA ASN A 618 -10.74 -28.86 3.00
C ASN A 618 -11.61 -30.10 2.73
N LYS A 619 -12.86 -29.91 2.28
CA LYS A 619 -13.81 -31.01 2.04
C LYS A 619 -13.54 -31.81 0.77
N CYS A 620 -12.92 -31.21 -0.24
CA CYS A 620 -12.65 -31.89 -1.52
C CYS A 620 -11.36 -32.74 -1.53
N ALA A 621 -10.55 -32.69 -0.47
CA ALA A 621 -9.21 -33.28 -0.44
C ALA A 621 -9.20 -34.78 -0.80
N ASP A 622 -10.10 -35.56 -0.22
CA ASP A 622 -10.21 -37.00 -0.45
C ASP A 622 -10.62 -37.36 -1.88
N GLU A 623 -11.57 -36.61 -2.46
CA GLU A 623 -12.04 -36.84 -3.83
C GLU A 623 -10.95 -36.42 -4.86
N ILE A 624 -10.15 -35.39 -4.54
CA ILE A 624 -8.97 -35.04 -5.33
C ILE A 624 -7.87 -36.10 -5.20
N ALA A 625 -7.63 -36.63 -4.00
CA ALA A 625 -6.63 -37.66 -3.75
C ALA A 625 -6.85 -38.90 -4.63
N GLU A 626 -8.11 -39.34 -4.81
CA GLU A 626 -8.47 -40.44 -5.72
C GLU A 626 -8.08 -40.17 -7.18
N LYS A 627 -8.02 -38.90 -7.61
CA LYS A 627 -7.71 -38.54 -9.00
C LYS A 627 -6.23 -38.28 -9.26
N VAL A 628 -5.37 -38.21 -8.24
CA VAL A 628 -3.94 -37.92 -8.41
C VAL A 628 -3.26 -38.94 -9.32
N ILE A 629 -3.65 -40.23 -9.23
CA ILE A 629 -3.07 -41.29 -10.07
C ILE A 629 -3.26 -41.03 -11.57
N MET A 630 -4.33 -40.31 -11.95
CA MET A 630 -4.62 -39.95 -13.35
C MET A 630 -3.56 -39.00 -13.94
N TRP A 631 -2.79 -38.32 -13.10
CA TRP A 631 -1.63 -37.54 -13.53
C TRP A 631 -0.60 -38.41 -14.26
N LYS A 632 -0.43 -39.68 -13.87
CA LYS A 632 0.49 -40.59 -14.59
C LYS A 632 0.01 -40.94 -15.99
N LEU A 633 -1.30 -40.88 -16.25
CA LEU A 633 -1.90 -41.24 -17.52
C LEU A 633 -1.94 -40.06 -18.50
N GLY A 634 -2.28 -38.86 -18.03
CA GLY A 634 -2.51 -37.68 -18.89
C GLY A 634 -1.76 -36.41 -18.46
N GLY A 635 -0.86 -36.51 -17.50
CA GLY A 635 -0.07 -35.39 -16.99
C GLY A 635 -0.86 -34.35 -16.20
N GLU A 636 -0.21 -33.19 -16.01
CA GLU A 636 -0.72 -32.04 -15.25
C GLU A 636 -2.08 -31.53 -15.76
N GLN A 637 -2.23 -31.39 -17.07
CA GLN A 637 -3.43 -30.83 -17.68
C GLN A 637 -4.64 -31.73 -17.48
N TYR A 638 -4.46 -33.05 -17.62
CA TYR A 638 -5.54 -34.00 -17.43
C TYR A 638 -6.00 -34.06 -15.98
N PHE A 639 -5.07 -34.10 -15.03
CA PHE A 639 -5.40 -33.98 -13.60
C PHE A 639 -6.16 -32.68 -13.31
N THR A 640 -5.68 -31.56 -13.82
CA THR A 640 -6.33 -30.25 -13.64
C THR A 640 -7.78 -30.27 -14.13
N LEU A 641 -8.04 -30.86 -15.30
CA LEU A 641 -9.40 -30.99 -15.85
C LEU A 641 -10.32 -31.85 -14.97
N LEU A 642 -9.79 -32.90 -14.33
CA LEU A 642 -10.54 -33.75 -13.41
C LEU A 642 -10.81 -33.09 -12.06
N SER A 643 -9.89 -32.25 -11.58
CA SER A 643 -10.04 -31.54 -10.30
C SER A 643 -11.05 -30.39 -10.36
N ILE A 644 -11.18 -29.70 -11.49
CA ILE A 644 -12.12 -28.57 -11.67
C ILE A 644 -13.56 -28.91 -11.26
N PRO A 645 -14.22 -29.96 -11.77
CA PRO A 645 -15.61 -30.26 -11.42
C PRO A 645 -15.77 -30.65 -9.94
N ILE A 646 -14.77 -31.32 -9.35
CA ILE A 646 -14.75 -31.68 -7.94
C ILE A 646 -14.73 -30.41 -7.09
N ILE A 647 -13.75 -29.53 -7.32
CA ILE A 647 -13.61 -28.28 -6.58
C ILE A 647 -14.87 -27.42 -6.75
N SER A 648 -15.38 -27.28 -7.98
CA SER A 648 -16.59 -26.50 -8.29
C SER A 648 -17.82 -26.99 -7.52
N LYS A 649 -18.02 -28.32 -7.44
CA LYS A 649 -19.10 -28.94 -6.66
C LYS A 649 -19.04 -28.54 -5.18
N TYR A 650 -17.89 -28.69 -4.52
CA TYR A 650 -17.78 -28.34 -3.09
C TYR A 650 -17.88 -26.85 -2.86
N ILE A 651 -17.33 -26.01 -3.74
CA ILE A 651 -17.50 -24.55 -3.65
C ILE A 651 -19.00 -24.20 -3.73
N GLY A 652 -19.74 -24.76 -4.69
CA GLY A 652 -21.17 -24.48 -4.84
C GLY A 652 -22.01 -24.85 -3.61
N LEU A 653 -21.67 -25.98 -2.96
CA LEU A 653 -22.31 -26.42 -1.72
C LEU A 653 -22.02 -25.45 -0.55
N GLU A 654 -20.74 -25.13 -0.32
CA GLU A 654 -20.35 -24.23 0.78
C GLU A 654 -20.77 -22.78 0.56
N LEU A 655 -20.85 -22.32 -0.70
CA LEU A 655 -21.41 -21.01 -1.05
C LEU A 655 -22.88 -20.94 -0.64
N THR A 656 -23.68 -21.92 -1.08
CA THR A 656 -25.12 -21.96 -0.76
C THR A 656 -25.33 -22.01 0.75
N ARG A 657 -24.55 -22.83 1.47
CA ARG A 657 -24.63 -22.97 2.93
C ARG A 657 -24.30 -21.65 3.66
N ASN A 658 -23.15 -21.05 3.36
CA ASN A 658 -22.65 -19.91 4.11
C ASN A 658 -23.43 -18.63 3.78
N LEU A 659 -23.77 -18.39 2.52
CA LEU A 659 -24.56 -17.21 2.14
C LEU A 659 -26.01 -17.29 2.68
N ASN A 660 -26.61 -18.49 2.76
CA ASN A 660 -27.95 -18.65 3.36
C ASN A 660 -27.95 -18.56 4.89
N SER A 661 -26.78 -18.66 5.55
CA SER A 661 -26.70 -18.61 7.01
C SER A 661 -27.01 -17.22 7.60
N THR A 662 -27.02 -16.17 6.77
CA THR A 662 -27.19 -14.79 7.20
C THR A 662 -28.44 -14.16 6.54
N PRO A 663 -29.51 -13.86 7.30
CA PRO A 663 -30.75 -13.32 6.74
C PRO A 663 -30.57 -12.01 5.95
N SER A 664 -29.68 -11.12 6.39
CA SER A 664 -29.42 -9.84 5.70
C SER A 664 -28.80 -10.03 4.31
N VAL A 665 -27.98 -11.07 4.13
CA VAL A 665 -27.37 -11.42 2.83
C VAL A 665 -28.43 -11.91 1.86
N LYS A 666 -29.37 -12.75 2.33
CA LYS A 666 -30.49 -13.23 1.53
C LYS A 666 -31.42 -12.09 1.10
N GLN A 667 -31.74 -11.17 2.02
CA GLN A 667 -32.52 -9.98 1.69
C GLN A 667 -31.84 -9.13 0.63
N PHE A 668 -30.55 -8.85 0.79
CA PHE A 668 -29.76 -8.10 -0.20
C PHE A 668 -29.81 -8.76 -1.58
N PHE A 669 -29.60 -10.08 -1.67
CA PHE A 669 -29.66 -10.79 -2.95
C PHE A 669 -31.06 -10.78 -3.59
N ASN A 670 -32.12 -10.85 -2.79
CA ASN A 670 -33.50 -10.72 -3.28
C ASN A 670 -33.74 -9.35 -3.91
N GLU A 671 -33.31 -8.27 -3.25
CA GLU A 671 -33.45 -6.89 -3.74
C GLU A 671 -32.69 -6.71 -5.08
N ILE A 672 -31.39 -7.03 -5.12
CA ILE A 672 -30.60 -6.82 -6.33
C ILE A 672 -31.02 -7.72 -7.50
N SER A 673 -31.62 -8.89 -7.25
CA SER A 673 -32.07 -9.82 -8.29
C SER A 673 -33.17 -9.23 -9.18
N GLN A 674 -33.91 -8.23 -8.68
CA GLN A 674 -34.93 -7.51 -9.44
C GLN A 674 -34.33 -6.66 -10.57
N ASN A 675 -33.06 -6.28 -10.43
CA ASN A 675 -32.30 -5.54 -11.43
C ASN A 675 -31.24 -6.44 -12.09
N LYS A 676 -31.60 -7.10 -13.20
CA LYS A 676 -30.73 -8.04 -13.92
C LYS A 676 -29.34 -7.48 -14.24
N LEU A 677 -29.24 -6.19 -14.56
CA LEU A 677 -27.98 -5.56 -14.93
C LEU A 677 -27.07 -5.39 -13.71
N LEU A 678 -27.62 -4.91 -12.59
CA LEU A 678 -26.91 -4.80 -11.32
C LEU A 678 -26.54 -6.19 -10.76
N PHE A 679 -27.45 -7.15 -10.84
CA PHE A 679 -27.20 -8.53 -10.41
C PHE A 679 -25.99 -9.14 -11.13
N ASN A 680 -25.98 -9.09 -12.47
CA ASN A 680 -24.86 -9.61 -13.27
C ASN A 680 -23.54 -8.89 -12.97
N GLN A 681 -23.59 -7.57 -12.73
CA GLN A 681 -22.42 -6.78 -12.32
C GLN A 681 -21.85 -7.29 -10.99
N LYS A 682 -22.71 -7.58 -10.00
CA LYS A 682 -22.29 -8.14 -8.69
C LYS A 682 -21.69 -9.53 -8.82
N ILE A 683 -22.32 -10.44 -9.58
CA ILE A 683 -21.76 -11.77 -9.87
C ILE A 683 -20.36 -11.64 -10.49
N SER A 684 -20.18 -10.74 -11.45
CA SER A 684 -18.86 -10.51 -12.06
C SER A 684 -17.85 -9.98 -11.04
N THR A 685 -18.26 -9.13 -10.09
CA THR A 685 -17.39 -8.58 -9.04
C THR A 685 -16.91 -9.69 -8.11
N TYR A 686 -17.82 -10.52 -7.62
CA TYR A 686 -17.51 -11.63 -6.72
C TYR A 686 -16.64 -12.69 -7.39
N THR A 687 -16.90 -12.95 -8.67
CA THR A 687 -16.09 -13.89 -9.46
C THR A 687 -14.66 -13.38 -9.61
N ASP A 688 -14.50 -12.12 -10.04
CA ASP A 688 -13.17 -11.51 -10.20
C ASP A 688 -12.39 -11.49 -8.89
N TYR A 689 -13.06 -11.15 -7.80
CA TYR A 689 -12.48 -11.14 -6.45
C TYR A 689 -11.95 -12.51 -6.05
N LEU A 690 -12.76 -13.56 -6.18
CA LEU A 690 -12.37 -14.91 -5.78
C LEU A 690 -11.25 -15.50 -6.66
N ILE A 691 -11.27 -15.26 -7.97
CA ILE A 691 -10.22 -15.77 -8.89
C ILE A 691 -8.85 -15.19 -8.54
N HIS A 692 -8.81 -13.92 -8.13
CA HIS A 692 -7.56 -13.21 -7.85
C HIS A 692 -7.19 -13.16 -6.36
N TYR A 693 -7.95 -13.81 -5.48
CA TYR A 693 -7.63 -13.92 -4.06
C TYR A 693 -6.51 -14.95 -3.82
N SER A 694 -5.60 -14.68 -2.86
CA SER A 694 -4.55 -15.64 -2.50
C SER A 694 -5.09 -16.74 -1.59
N PHE A 695 -5.22 -17.96 -2.13
CA PHE A 695 -5.51 -19.18 -1.39
C PHE A 695 -4.26 -20.04 -1.15
N ASP A 696 -3.07 -19.43 -1.13
CA ASP A 696 -1.81 -20.19 -1.10
C ASP A 696 -1.64 -21.02 0.17
N SER A 697 -2.03 -20.46 1.33
CA SER A 697 -2.06 -21.18 2.60
C SER A 697 -3.02 -22.36 2.59
N GLU A 698 -4.18 -22.18 1.99
CA GLU A 698 -5.23 -23.20 1.90
C GLU A 698 -4.86 -24.30 0.90
N ILE A 699 -4.18 -23.96 -0.20
CA ILE A 699 -3.62 -24.93 -1.13
C ILE A 699 -2.49 -25.71 -0.45
N ASP A 700 -1.61 -25.06 0.32
CA ASP A 700 -0.58 -25.76 1.10
C ASP A 700 -1.19 -26.70 2.14
N GLY A 701 -2.29 -26.30 2.78
CA GLY A 701 -3.10 -27.15 3.64
C GLY A 701 -3.69 -28.35 2.88
N LEU A 702 -4.30 -28.10 1.72
CA LEU A 702 -4.88 -29.12 0.86
C LEU A 702 -3.84 -30.16 0.42
N VAL A 703 -2.64 -29.73 0.00
CA VAL A 703 -1.55 -30.65 -0.37
C VAL A 703 -1.20 -31.58 0.79
N LYS A 704 -1.09 -31.04 2.01
CA LYS A 704 -0.84 -31.85 3.22
C LYS A 704 -1.98 -32.84 3.50
N THR A 705 -3.23 -32.41 3.35
CA THR A 705 -4.39 -33.28 3.55
C THR A 705 -4.44 -34.39 2.50
N ILE A 706 -4.15 -34.09 1.23
CA ILE A 706 -4.06 -35.08 0.14
C ILE A 706 -2.98 -36.12 0.43
N LEU A 707 -1.78 -35.70 0.85
CA LEU A 707 -0.67 -36.61 1.20
C LEU A 707 -1.07 -37.63 2.29
N ASN A 708 -1.90 -37.19 3.22
CA ASN A 708 -2.38 -37.99 4.35
C ASN A 708 -3.72 -38.70 4.07
N SER A 709 -4.31 -38.51 2.90
CA SER A 709 -5.61 -39.11 2.56
C SER A 709 -5.47 -40.63 2.39
N PRO A 710 -6.38 -41.44 2.96
CA PRO A 710 -6.40 -42.88 2.74
C PRO A 710 -6.74 -43.26 1.29
N LYS A 711 -7.23 -42.30 0.49
CA LYS A 711 -7.62 -42.48 -0.91
C LYS A 711 -6.49 -42.15 -1.90
N LEU A 712 -5.35 -41.66 -1.42
CA LEU A 712 -4.18 -41.41 -2.26
C LEU A 712 -3.46 -42.73 -2.56
N ASP A 713 -3.35 -43.07 -3.85
CA ASP A 713 -2.54 -44.18 -4.31
C ASP A 713 -1.07 -43.99 -3.87
N TYR A 714 -0.49 -45.01 -3.24
CA TYR A 714 0.88 -44.95 -2.71
C TYR A 714 1.90 -44.57 -3.79
N SER A 715 1.71 -45.06 -5.02
CA SER A 715 2.60 -44.79 -6.14
C SER A 715 2.53 -43.34 -6.64
N ALA A 716 1.52 -42.58 -6.24
CA ALA A 716 1.30 -41.20 -6.68
C ALA A 716 1.81 -40.14 -5.69
N ARG A 717 2.39 -40.54 -4.54
CA ARG A 717 2.90 -39.62 -3.51
C ARG A 717 4.00 -38.69 -4.02
N ASP A 718 4.90 -39.18 -4.87
CA ASP A 718 5.98 -38.37 -5.44
C ASP A 718 5.46 -37.22 -6.33
N ILE A 719 4.26 -37.39 -6.92
CA ILE A 719 3.61 -36.35 -7.71
C ILE A 719 3.15 -35.22 -6.79
N VAL A 720 2.55 -35.55 -5.66
CA VAL A 720 2.02 -34.55 -4.71
C VAL A 720 3.14 -33.73 -4.06
N ASN A 721 4.31 -34.34 -3.84
CA ASN A 721 5.49 -33.65 -3.32
C ASN A 721 6.18 -32.73 -4.35
N ASN A 722 5.77 -32.78 -5.62
CA ASN A 722 6.32 -31.93 -6.68
C ASN A 722 5.70 -30.52 -6.62
N THR A 723 6.52 -29.49 -6.81
CA THR A 723 6.07 -28.09 -6.87
C THR A 723 5.04 -27.82 -7.98
N ASN A 724 5.09 -28.58 -9.09
CA ASN A 724 4.11 -28.47 -10.18
C ASN A 724 2.70 -28.90 -9.74
N PHE A 725 2.57 -29.80 -8.76
CA PHE A 725 1.26 -30.23 -8.26
C PHE A 725 0.52 -29.09 -7.57
N LYS A 726 1.23 -28.29 -6.76
CA LYS A 726 0.68 -27.07 -6.15
C LYS A 726 0.17 -26.09 -7.21
N GLN A 727 0.93 -25.91 -8.30
CA GLN A 727 0.55 -25.02 -9.39
C GLN A 727 -0.68 -25.54 -10.16
N ALA A 728 -0.80 -26.85 -10.35
CA ALA A 728 -1.97 -27.48 -10.96
C ALA A 728 -3.23 -27.29 -10.12
N LEU A 729 -3.15 -27.50 -8.80
CA LEU A 729 -4.27 -27.23 -7.88
C LEU A 729 -4.69 -25.76 -7.90
N ARG A 730 -3.73 -24.83 -7.93
CA ARG A 730 -4.02 -23.39 -8.07
C ARG A 730 -4.77 -23.11 -9.36
N THR A 731 -4.33 -23.69 -10.47
CA THR A 731 -4.97 -23.55 -11.79
C THR A 731 -6.37 -24.15 -11.80
N ALA A 732 -6.55 -25.32 -11.18
CA ALA A 732 -7.85 -25.98 -11.07
C ALA A 732 -8.84 -25.15 -10.26
N LEU A 733 -8.41 -24.60 -9.12
CA LEU A 733 -9.22 -23.71 -8.28
C LEU A 733 -9.66 -22.45 -9.05
N GLN A 734 -8.71 -21.77 -9.71
CA GLN A 734 -9.02 -20.56 -10.49
C GLN A 734 -10.02 -20.82 -11.62
N ARG A 735 -9.96 -22.00 -12.25
CA ARG A 735 -10.90 -22.39 -13.31
C ARG A 735 -12.25 -22.90 -12.77
N ALA A 736 -12.27 -23.47 -11.57
CA ALA A 736 -13.49 -23.90 -10.91
C ALA A 736 -14.39 -22.71 -10.54
N ILE A 737 -13.79 -21.57 -10.16
CA ILE A 737 -14.50 -20.33 -9.84
C ILE A 737 -14.90 -19.63 -11.14
N ASN A 738 -16.20 -19.54 -11.42
CA ASN A 738 -16.74 -18.85 -12.59
C ASN A 738 -18.10 -18.22 -12.28
N GLN A 739 -18.58 -17.35 -13.17
CA GLN A 739 -19.84 -16.61 -12.98
C GLN A 739 -21.05 -17.55 -12.84
N SER A 740 -21.09 -18.64 -13.60
CA SER A 740 -22.21 -19.61 -13.54
C SER A 740 -22.31 -20.27 -12.17
N LEU A 741 -21.17 -20.67 -11.59
CA LEU A 741 -21.13 -21.24 -10.24
C LEU A 741 -21.70 -20.29 -9.21
N ILE A 742 -21.21 -19.04 -9.18
CA ILE A 742 -21.65 -18.03 -8.20
C ILE A 742 -23.12 -17.66 -8.41
N GLN A 743 -23.54 -17.47 -9.66
CA GLN A 743 -24.92 -17.16 -10.01
C GLN A 743 -25.88 -18.27 -9.58
N ASN A 744 -25.56 -19.54 -9.89
CA ASN A 744 -26.40 -20.67 -9.51
C ASN A 744 -26.49 -20.84 -8.00
N SER A 745 -25.38 -20.69 -7.28
CA SER A 745 -25.37 -20.71 -5.81
C SER A 745 -26.26 -19.61 -5.22
N ILE A 746 -26.22 -18.39 -5.76
CA ILE A 746 -27.08 -17.30 -5.29
C ILE A 746 -28.55 -17.57 -5.62
N MET A 747 -28.86 -17.99 -6.86
CA MET A 747 -30.23 -18.32 -7.24
C MET A 747 -30.83 -19.43 -6.35
N ASN A 748 -30.05 -20.45 -5.99
CA ASN A 748 -30.49 -21.50 -5.07
C ASN A 748 -30.93 -20.93 -3.70
N ILE A 749 -30.26 -19.88 -3.21
CA ILE A 749 -30.61 -19.23 -1.93
C ILE A 749 -31.92 -18.46 -2.04
N LEU A 750 -32.23 -17.90 -3.22
CA LEU A 750 -33.48 -17.15 -3.45
C LEU A 750 -34.69 -18.09 -3.61
N TYR A 751 -34.46 -19.33 -4.05
CA TYR A 751 -35.50 -20.35 -4.23
C TYR A 751 -35.77 -21.20 -2.97
N ILE A 752 -34.80 -21.32 -2.06
CA ILE A 752 -34.95 -21.91 -0.71
C ILE A 752 -35.57 -20.86 0.21
#